data_AF-A0A2E5HQU9-F1
#
_entry.id   AF-A0A2E5HQU9-F1
#
_cell.length_a   1.000
_cell.length_b   1.000
_cell.length_c   1.000
_cell.angle_alpha   90.00
_cell.angle_beta   90.00
_cell.angle_gamma   90.00
#
_symmetry.space_group_name_H-M   'P 1'
#
loop_
_entity.id
_entity.type
_entity.pdbx_description
1 polymer ?
#
loop_
_entity_poly.entity_id
_entity_poly.type
_entity_poly.pdbx_seq_one_letter_code
_entity_poly.pdbx_strand_id
1 'polypeptide(L)'
;MGCSDSGGSDEPMDTGVAGEDSSQADTGAGSDVAEEDTGEGVDTSDSIDSATVDTAVEQDVAPDVEEDPCPELTCGDAQRRTGCRCVPTYDRSCTRQSECRPEETCQEVDGVQLCWYEPPPVKACPGAEGCEAGAGELLAGASSRVITPDGFETATAQGLGGGVTIDFGPQQLEGNWNDCGLDGVCPEDPEYTGADEGEEDGIPQGMWIAGFSSGRPAQYCPEELVGCPMLECCVSRLAHDDLKAQVVVMRQGDVTVAMVTLDVIGIFRPDIVTIRERLKERVDVDLLLVAALHSHEGPDTIGQWGPGSPAPFLTGRTPHFIEKMLSETAAGVEEAIANLEPVSVSAKVLDVGTEGLAINDSRTPYIFDDNVPVVRLSRGDGSTVATLLSFGNHAEVLWSGNPYLTADYPGYARHYIEEGLPETEDVNTNETKPALEGLGGVTVLFAGAVGGLIYPGPGGAIDYAGNRYDEHAWATADAVGQALASHVLGAVHGDEGLDAIESPTLRFSTREYMVGVENTIFQFAFLGGLFDRKVYNAVDSPLTPRPGLHSVITEVAVVGLGPITFFTAPGEMFPEALVGGYPGRDRVQTPVVGDRTGRLPATCDEDGLPVEDGSGSSPCIIRADAENPPDWSQAPEEPPGYALVPGEYPFFMGLTMDFLGYMVPTFDFQTEYLNEAPGDHYEETNSIGPESLVNWRASFEECLEAFPPP
;
A
#
# COMPACT_ATOMS: atom_id res chain seq x y z
N MET A 1 -44.07 -20.83 -29.38
CA MET A 1 -45.27 -20.02 -29.74
C MET A 1 -44.93 -18.59 -29.37
N GLY A 2 -45.01 -17.66 -30.33
CA GLY A 2 -44.37 -16.35 -30.25
C GLY A 2 -45.22 -15.19 -29.74
N CYS A 3 -44.49 -14.11 -29.46
CA CYS A 3 -44.72 -12.66 -29.54
C CYS A 3 -46.07 -12.03 -29.16
N SER A 4 -46.00 -10.93 -28.38
CA SER A 4 -46.28 -9.57 -28.89
C SER A 4 -45.84 -8.43 -27.96
N ASP A 5 -45.13 -7.47 -28.56
CA ASP A 5 -44.70 -6.11 -28.20
C ASP A 5 -45.72 -5.16 -27.54
N SER A 6 -45.25 -4.14 -26.80
CA SER A 6 -44.99 -2.79 -27.36
C SER A 6 -44.83 -1.67 -26.29
N GLY A 7 -43.86 -0.77 -26.52
CA GLY A 7 -43.97 0.65 -26.19
C GLY A 7 -42.80 1.29 -25.43
N GLY A 8 -41.81 1.80 -26.16
CA GLY A 8 -40.75 2.67 -25.63
C GLY A 8 -41.08 4.17 -25.68
N SER A 9 -40.21 4.96 -25.05
CA SER A 9 -40.01 6.39 -25.30
C SER A 9 -38.63 6.82 -24.79
N ASP A 10 -37.74 7.14 -25.74
CA ASP A 10 -36.54 7.96 -25.55
C ASP A 10 -36.92 9.43 -25.37
N GLU A 11 -36.20 10.18 -24.52
CA GLU A 11 -35.84 11.58 -24.79
C GLU A 11 -34.58 12.00 -23.99
N PRO A 12 -33.68 12.83 -24.58
CA PRO A 12 -32.36 13.18 -24.04
C PRO A 12 -32.36 14.53 -23.30
N MET A 13 -31.36 14.79 -22.45
CA MET A 13 -31.09 16.13 -21.93
C MET A 13 -29.81 16.72 -22.54
N ASP A 14 -30.05 17.80 -23.29
CA ASP A 14 -29.11 18.78 -23.83
C ASP A 14 -29.09 19.99 -22.88
N THR A 15 -27.92 20.50 -22.50
CA THR A 15 -27.78 21.89 -22.06
C THR A 15 -26.46 22.48 -22.56
N GLY A 16 -26.58 23.28 -23.63
CA GLY A 16 -25.53 24.14 -24.15
C GLY A 16 -25.24 25.42 -23.35
N VAL A 17 -24.08 25.97 -23.68
CA VAL A 17 -23.43 27.21 -23.21
C VAL A 17 -24.02 28.45 -23.90
N ALA A 18 -24.06 29.60 -23.17
CA ALA A 18 -23.48 30.91 -23.56
C ALA A 18 -24.25 32.13 -23.01
N GLY A 19 -23.51 33.16 -22.57
CA GLY A 19 -23.90 34.57 -22.78
C GLY A 19 -23.73 35.58 -21.63
N GLU A 20 -22.52 36.16 -21.57
CA GLU A 20 -22.12 37.55 -21.20
C GLU A 20 -23.14 38.55 -20.59
N ASP A 21 -22.71 39.27 -19.54
CA ASP A 21 -22.76 40.74 -19.54
C ASP A 21 -21.66 41.36 -18.65
N SER A 22 -21.19 42.53 -19.07
CA SER A 22 -20.07 43.30 -18.50
C SER A 22 -20.56 44.67 -18.03
N SER A 23 -19.96 45.24 -16.98
CA SER A 23 -19.78 46.69 -16.92
C SER A 23 -18.66 47.11 -15.95
N GLN A 24 -17.83 48.01 -16.46
CA GLN A 24 -16.67 48.67 -15.87
C GLN A 24 -17.06 49.75 -14.85
N ALA A 25 -16.15 50.06 -13.92
CA ALA A 25 -15.84 51.44 -13.55
C ALA A 25 -14.37 51.57 -13.11
N ASP A 26 -13.65 52.37 -13.89
CA ASP A 26 -12.28 52.86 -13.75
C ASP A 26 -12.19 54.00 -12.72
N THR A 27 -11.03 54.19 -12.08
CA THR A 27 -10.38 55.51 -11.82
C THR A 27 -9.00 55.35 -11.17
N GLY A 28 -7.96 55.27 -12.00
CA GLY A 28 -6.88 56.27 -12.14
C GLY A 28 -5.99 56.74 -10.97
N ALA A 29 -4.67 56.62 -11.23
CA ALA A 29 -3.53 57.52 -10.92
C ALA A 29 -2.91 57.49 -9.50
N GLY A 30 -1.59 57.56 -9.29
CA GLY A 30 -0.43 57.75 -10.16
C GLY A 30 0.79 58.29 -9.35
N SER A 31 2.00 58.00 -9.84
CA SER A 31 3.32 58.65 -9.67
C SER A 31 4.12 58.61 -8.35
N ASP A 32 5.30 57.98 -8.45
CA ASP A 32 6.68 58.44 -8.22
C ASP A 32 7.06 59.33 -7.00
N VAL A 33 8.21 59.01 -6.35
CA VAL A 33 9.50 59.77 -6.36
C VAL A 33 10.35 59.51 -5.10
N ALA A 34 11.62 59.15 -5.36
CA ALA A 34 12.92 59.42 -4.70
C ALA A 34 13.27 59.04 -3.24
N GLU A 35 14.40 58.32 -3.17
CA GLU A 35 15.64 58.56 -2.40
C GLU A 35 15.63 59.61 -1.27
N GLU A 36 16.19 59.24 -0.12
CA GLU A 36 17.28 60.02 0.47
C GLU A 36 18.19 59.17 1.38
N ASP A 37 19.48 59.34 1.12
CA ASP A 37 20.68 58.84 1.79
C ASP A 37 20.98 59.63 3.08
N THR A 38 21.81 59.05 3.95
CA THR A 38 22.74 59.64 4.94
C THR A 38 22.98 58.57 6.01
N GLY A 39 24.18 58.00 6.15
CA GLY A 39 25.47 58.66 6.30
C GLY A 39 25.91 58.43 7.76
N GLU A 40 26.81 57.47 7.99
CA GLU A 40 28.23 57.70 8.28
C GLU A 40 28.58 57.56 9.78
N GLY A 41 29.72 56.93 10.04
CA GLY A 41 30.54 57.18 11.24
C GLY A 41 30.76 55.94 12.12
N VAL A 42 31.80 55.12 11.93
CA VAL A 42 33.22 55.35 12.36
C VAL A 42 33.31 55.40 13.89
N ASP A 43 34.19 54.73 14.63
CA ASP A 43 35.31 53.79 14.47
C ASP A 43 35.91 53.65 15.89
N THR A 44 37.01 52.92 16.04
CA THR A 44 37.98 52.89 17.16
C THR A 44 37.65 51.90 18.30
N SER A 45 38.26 50.73 18.30
CA SER A 45 39.64 50.42 18.73
C SER A 45 39.84 50.58 20.24
N ASP A 46 40.19 49.50 20.96
CA ASP A 46 41.60 49.16 21.11
C ASP A 46 41.82 47.91 21.95
N SER A 47 42.87 47.21 21.54
CA SER A 47 43.56 46.06 22.12
C SER A 47 44.16 46.29 23.51
N ILE A 48 44.55 45.19 24.17
CA ILE A 48 45.81 44.89 24.92
C ILE A 48 45.49 43.76 25.92
N ASP A 49 45.90 42.51 25.74
CA ASP A 49 47.23 41.85 25.81
C ASP A 49 47.53 41.19 27.18
N SER A 50 48.18 40.01 27.06
CA SER A 50 49.02 39.30 28.02
C SER A 50 48.44 38.19 28.95
N ALA A 51 48.92 36.98 28.61
CA ALA A 51 49.67 36.05 29.46
C ALA A 51 48.93 35.10 30.43
N THR A 52 48.70 33.89 29.90
CA THR A 52 49.06 32.55 30.45
C THR A 52 49.32 32.40 31.96
N VAL A 53 48.52 31.57 32.62
CA VAL A 53 48.96 30.60 33.63
C VAL A 53 48.14 29.32 33.49
N ASP A 54 48.84 28.21 33.19
CA ASP A 54 48.35 26.84 33.30
C ASP A 54 48.00 26.53 34.76
N THR A 55 46.75 26.17 35.00
CA THR A 55 46.37 25.28 36.11
C THR A 55 45.27 24.36 35.61
N ALA A 56 45.60 23.07 35.56
CA ALA A 56 44.65 21.99 35.36
C ALA A 56 43.51 22.12 36.38
N VAL A 57 42.30 22.30 35.86
CA VAL A 57 41.05 22.19 36.60
C VAL A 57 40.27 21.11 35.89
N GLU A 58 39.95 20.04 36.63
CA GLU A 58 38.91 19.08 36.28
C GLU A 58 37.66 19.89 35.85
N GLN A 59 37.34 19.86 34.56
CA GLN A 59 36.04 20.35 34.12
C GLN A 59 35.03 19.25 34.45
N ASP A 60 34.46 19.39 35.64
CA ASP A 60 33.09 18.98 35.91
C ASP A 60 32.22 19.39 34.71
N VAL A 61 31.74 18.40 33.96
CA VAL A 61 30.63 18.59 33.03
C VAL A 61 29.41 18.88 33.91
N ALA A 62 29.14 20.16 34.14
CA ALA A 62 27.86 20.58 34.68
C ALA A 62 26.76 20.12 33.71
N PRO A 63 25.65 19.55 34.18
CA PRO A 63 24.50 19.39 33.32
C PRO A 63 24.00 20.79 32.97
N ASP A 64 23.96 21.14 31.69
CA ASP A 64 23.22 22.29 31.19
C ASP A 64 21.72 22.07 31.50
N VAL A 65 21.32 22.38 32.73
CA VAL A 65 19.92 22.62 33.06
C VAL A 65 19.69 24.09 32.75
N GLU A 66 19.44 24.41 31.48
CA GLU A 66 18.86 25.71 31.15
C GLU A 66 17.56 25.86 31.95
N GLU A 67 17.53 26.82 32.88
CA GLU A 67 16.32 27.13 33.64
C GLU A 67 15.20 27.51 32.66
N ASP A 68 14.07 26.82 32.79
CA ASP A 68 12.92 27.01 31.93
C ASP A 68 12.34 28.44 32.10
N PRO A 69 12.39 29.31 31.06
CA PRO A 69 12.06 30.73 31.21
C PRO A 69 10.57 31.03 31.41
N CYS A 70 9.68 30.03 31.38
CA CYS A 70 8.23 30.21 31.50
C CYS A 70 7.66 29.29 32.62
N PRO A 71 7.49 29.78 33.85
CA PRO A 71 7.22 28.89 35.00
C PRO A 71 5.80 28.28 35.10
N GLU A 72 4.85 28.59 34.21
CA GLU A 72 3.43 28.22 34.43
C GLU A 72 2.64 27.91 33.13
N LEU A 73 3.27 27.31 32.11
CA LEU A 73 2.56 26.94 30.88
C LEU A 73 2.27 25.44 30.82
N THR A 74 1.02 25.06 31.01
CA THR A 74 0.49 23.71 30.75
C THR A 74 -0.25 23.70 29.43
N CYS A 75 0.14 22.82 28.52
CA CYS A 75 -0.52 22.65 27.21
C CYS A 75 -1.63 21.59 27.29
N GLY A 76 -2.62 21.68 26.40
CA GLY A 76 -3.65 20.65 26.28
C GLY A 76 -3.09 19.34 25.70
N ASP A 77 -3.89 18.27 25.74
CA ASP A 77 -3.44 16.91 25.38
C ASP A 77 -2.96 16.77 23.91
N ALA A 78 -3.50 17.58 22.99
CA ALA A 78 -3.09 17.64 21.58
C ALA A 78 -2.03 18.73 21.29
N GLN A 79 -1.41 19.28 22.32
CA GLN A 79 -0.43 20.35 22.21
C GLN A 79 0.87 19.99 22.94
N ARG A 80 1.97 20.51 22.43
CA ARG A 80 3.26 20.47 23.10
C ARG A 80 3.78 21.88 23.34
N ARG A 81 4.75 21.97 24.23
CA ARG A 81 5.40 23.23 24.56
C ARG A 81 6.62 23.46 23.68
N THR A 82 6.71 24.67 23.14
CA THR A 82 7.90 25.20 22.45
C THR A 82 8.15 26.61 22.98
N GLY A 83 9.25 26.85 23.68
CA GLY A 83 9.48 28.09 24.41
C GLY A 83 8.34 28.40 25.39
N CYS A 84 7.79 29.62 25.30
CA CYS A 84 6.64 30.07 26.10
C CYS A 84 5.28 29.96 25.37
N ARG A 85 5.14 29.06 24.40
CA ARG A 85 3.87 28.82 23.68
C ARG A 85 3.49 27.33 23.66
N CYS A 86 2.19 27.08 23.60
CA CYS A 86 1.64 25.78 23.27
C CYS A 86 1.38 25.75 21.76
N VAL A 87 1.98 24.78 21.09
CA VAL A 87 1.80 24.52 19.66
C VAL A 87 1.18 23.13 19.49
N PRO A 88 0.50 22.85 18.38
CA PRO A 88 0.04 21.49 18.10
C PRO A 88 1.19 20.47 18.10
N THR A 89 0.92 19.21 18.44
CA THR A 89 1.96 18.16 18.53
C THR A 89 2.71 17.90 17.22
N TYR A 90 2.06 18.14 16.08
CA TYR A 90 2.66 18.04 14.75
C TYR A 90 3.62 19.20 14.43
N ASP A 91 3.45 20.38 15.03
CA ASP A 91 4.42 21.48 14.88
C ASP A 91 5.73 21.03 15.54
N ARG A 92 6.79 20.90 14.75
CA ARG A 92 8.13 20.48 15.18
C ARG A 92 9.05 21.67 15.44
N SER A 93 8.58 22.91 15.48
CA SER A 93 9.38 24.08 15.84
C SER A 93 10.03 23.99 17.23
N CYS A 94 11.28 24.38 17.36
CA CYS A 94 12.00 24.25 18.63
C CYS A 94 12.72 25.55 19.01
N THR A 95 12.97 25.71 20.30
CA THR A 95 13.89 26.73 20.84
C THR A 95 15.10 26.12 21.54
N ARG A 96 15.01 24.84 21.90
CA ARG A 96 16.04 24.06 22.61
C ARG A 96 15.82 22.56 22.40
N GLN A 97 16.87 21.78 22.58
CA GLN A 97 16.87 20.33 22.34
C GLN A 97 15.84 19.56 23.19
N SER A 98 15.60 19.97 24.43
CA SER A 98 14.68 19.28 25.34
C SER A 98 13.20 19.33 24.89
N GLU A 99 12.87 20.11 23.86
CA GLU A 99 11.53 20.19 23.27
C GLU A 99 11.31 19.15 22.16
N CYS A 100 12.39 18.50 21.72
CA CYS A 100 12.40 17.52 20.64
C CYS A 100 12.28 16.09 21.17
N ARG A 101 11.82 15.18 20.31
CA ARG A 101 11.83 13.74 20.61
C ARG A 101 13.29 13.26 20.72
N PRO A 102 13.56 12.14 21.42
CA PRO A 102 14.93 11.62 21.58
C PRO A 102 15.69 11.41 20.27
N GLU A 103 14.99 11.09 19.19
CA GLU A 103 15.50 10.85 17.85
C GLU A 103 15.67 12.11 16.98
N GLU A 104 15.20 13.27 17.44
CA GLU A 104 15.25 14.53 16.69
C GLU A 104 16.32 15.47 17.25
N THR A 105 16.85 16.36 16.42
CA THR A 105 17.80 17.41 16.83
C THR A 105 17.21 18.80 16.56
N CYS A 106 17.23 19.68 17.55
CA CYS A 106 16.82 21.08 17.36
C CYS A 106 17.89 21.84 16.55
N GLN A 107 17.58 22.20 15.31
CA GLN A 107 18.49 22.90 14.41
C GLN A 107 17.77 23.84 13.45
N GLU A 108 18.52 24.80 12.88
CA GLU A 108 18.01 25.72 11.87
C GLU A 108 18.04 25.07 10.48
N VAL A 109 16.87 24.97 9.84
CA VAL A 109 16.68 24.51 8.47
C VAL A 109 15.90 25.58 7.72
N ASP A 110 16.46 26.08 6.61
CA ASP A 110 15.88 27.16 5.80
C ASP A 110 15.41 28.39 6.59
N GLY A 111 16.20 28.78 7.61
CA GLY A 111 15.92 29.92 8.47
C GLY A 111 14.84 29.67 9.53
N VAL A 112 14.44 28.41 9.77
CA VAL A 112 13.48 28.02 10.81
C VAL A 112 14.10 27.00 11.76
N GLN A 113 13.96 27.21 13.07
CA GLN A 113 14.40 26.27 14.09
C GLN A 113 13.40 25.12 14.25
N LEU A 114 13.85 23.88 14.00
CA LEU A 114 13.03 22.67 13.96
C LEU A 114 13.68 21.52 14.72
N CYS A 115 12.86 20.73 15.39
CA CYS A 115 13.17 19.36 15.77
C CYS A 115 13.24 18.52 14.50
N TRP A 116 14.46 18.40 13.97
CA TRP A 116 14.74 17.73 12.72
C TRP A 116 15.05 16.26 12.96
N TYR A 117 14.40 15.39 12.19
CA TYR A 117 14.77 13.98 12.08
C TYR A 117 15.61 13.78 10.83
N GLU A 118 16.83 13.27 11.04
CA GLU A 118 17.70 12.81 9.96
C GLU A 118 17.66 11.27 9.94
N PRO A 119 17.20 10.64 8.85
CA PRO A 119 17.18 9.19 8.76
C PRO A 119 18.58 8.58 8.93
N PRO A 120 18.68 7.40 9.57
CA PRO A 120 19.95 6.69 9.67
C PRO A 120 20.48 6.28 8.28
N PRO A 121 21.80 6.05 8.14
CA PRO A 121 22.37 5.53 6.90
C PRO A 121 21.84 4.13 6.58
N VAL A 122 22.06 3.67 5.35
CA VAL A 122 21.66 2.33 4.89
C VAL A 122 22.20 1.25 5.83
N LYS A 123 21.31 0.39 6.33
CA LYS A 123 21.66 -0.83 7.05
C LYS A 123 21.83 -1.95 6.04
N ALA A 124 23.00 -2.58 5.99
CA ALA A 124 23.27 -3.72 5.12
C ALA A 124 23.77 -4.92 5.92
N CYS A 125 23.38 -6.11 5.51
CA CYS A 125 23.81 -7.37 6.11
C CYS A 125 23.98 -8.46 5.04
N PRO A 126 25.05 -9.27 5.07
CA PRO A 126 26.15 -9.24 6.04
C PRO A 126 27.08 -8.04 5.85
N GLY A 127 27.77 -7.63 6.91
CA GLY A 127 28.84 -6.61 6.84
C GLY A 127 28.73 -5.46 7.83
N ALA A 128 27.60 -5.31 8.52
CA ALA A 128 27.43 -4.41 9.65
C ALA A 128 27.71 -5.12 11.00
N GLU A 129 27.95 -4.34 12.06
CA GLU A 129 28.08 -4.86 13.42
C GLU A 129 26.78 -5.57 13.86
N GLY A 130 26.91 -6.80 14.38
CA GLY A 130 25.76 -7.63 14.76
C GLY A 130 25.11 -8.42 13.62
N CYS A 131 25.67 -8.37 12.41
CA CYS A 131 25.22 -9.15 11.25
C CYS A 131 26.45 -9.56 10.42
N GLU A 132 27.35 -10.32 11.03
CA GLU A 132 28.58 -10.80 10.41
C GLU A 132 28.30 -11.80 9.29
N ALA A 133 29.26 -11.96 8.37
CA ALA A 133 29.14 -12.92 7.27
C ALA A 133 28.91 -14.34 7.80
N GLY A 134 27.67 -14.80 7.67
CA GLY A 134 27.23 -16.11 8.12
C GLY A 134 27.48 -17.19 7.06
N ALA A 135 28.38 -18.13 7.34
CA ALA A 135 28.43 -19.39 6.62
C ALA A 135 27.40 -20.35 7.25
N GLY A 136 26.51 -20.94 6.47
CA GLY A 136 25.51 -21.86 7.00
C GLY A 136 24.57 -22.44 5.94
N GLU A 137 23.90 -23.52 6.32
CA GLU A 137 22.76 -24.03 5.56
C GLU A 137 21.62 -23.00 5.63
N LEU A 138 20.90 -22.84 4.52
CA LEU A 138 19.70 -22.00 4.50
C LEU A 138 18.57 -22.75 5.21
N LEU A 139 18.02 -22.10 6.23
CA LEU A 139 16.85 -22.56 6.95
C LEU A 139 15.64 -21.71 6.53
N ALA A 140 14.46 -22.32 6.46
CA ALA A 140 13.21 -21.59 6.36
C ALA A 140 12.12 -22.23 7.20
N GLY A 141 11.19 -21.40 7.64
CA GLY A 141 9.99 -21.79 8.35
C GLY A 141 8.85 -20.87 7.93
N ALA A 142 7.62 -21.36 8.01
CA ALA A 142 6.45 -20.61 7.58
C ALA A 142 5.29 -20.84 8.53
N SER A 143 4.34 -19.90 8.54
CA SER A 143 3.09 -20.00 9.28
C SER A 143 1.98 -19.22 8.55
N SER A 144 0.74 -19.60 8.82
CA SER A 144 -0.45 -18.91 8.33
C SER A 144 -1.37 -18.67 9.51
N ARG A 145 -1.57 -17.41 9.90
CA ARG A 145 -2.37 -17.01 11.07
C ARG A 145 -3.66 -16.34 10.62
N VAL A 146 -4.77 -16.65 11.26
CA VAL A 146 -6.06 -15.99 10.99
C VAL A 146 -6.08 -14.63 11.69
N ILE A 147 -6.33 -13.57 10.92
CA ILE A 147 -6.49 -12.20 11.41
C ILE A 147 -7.93 -11.69 11.31
N THR A 148 -8.86 -12.47 10.71
CA THR A 148 -10.31 -12.17 10.68
C THR A 148 -10.79 -11.58 12.01
N PRO A 149 -11.56 -10.47 12.06
CA PRO A 149 -12.06 -9.91 13.32
C PRO A 149 -12.72 -10.97 14.22
N ASP A 150 -12.62 -10.82 15.54
CA ASP A 150 -13.30 -11.71 16.49
C ASP A 150 -14.80 -11.38 16.67
N GLY A 151 -15.19 -10.18 16.23
CA GLY A 151 -16.50 -9.60 16.49
C GLY A 151 -16.54 -8.14 16.01
N PHE A 152 -17.73 -7.63 15.73
CA PHE A 152 -18.01 -6.24 15.34
C PHE A 152 -19.51 -6.01 15.25
N GLU A 153 -19.95 -4.77 15.40
CA GLU A 153 -21.36 -4.40 15.20
C GLU A 153 -21.72 -4.18 13.73
N THR A 154 -23.02 -4.30 13.41
CA THR A 154 -23.51 -4.19 12.03
C THR A 154 -24.58 -3.11 11.88
N ALA A 155 -24.67 -2.53 10.69
CA ALA A 155 -25.82 -1.73 10.31
C ALA A 155 -27.11 -2.58 10.22
N THR A 156 -28.27 -2.01 10.53
CA THR A 156 -29.56 -2.68 10.28
C THR A 156 -29.90 -2.63 8.80
N ALA A 157 -30.80 -3.51 8.35
CA ALA A 157 -31.36 -3.43 6.99
C ALA A 157 -32.02 -2.07 6.69
N GLN A 158 -32.56 -1.41 7.72
CA GLN A 158 -33.10 -0.06 7.60
C GLN A 158 -31.97 0.97 7.40
N GLY A 159 -30.87 0.86 8.16
CA GLY A 159 -29.72 1.75 8.05
C GLY A 159 -29.03 1.70 6.69
N LEU A 160 -28.95 0.51 6.09
CA LEU A 160 -28.40 0.32 4.75
C LEU A 160 -29.31 0.82 3.62
N GLY A 161 -30.61 1.02 3.87
CA GLY A 161 -31.55 1.51 2.86
C GLY A 161 -31.66 0.63 1.59
N GLY A 162 -31.24 -0.64 1.67
CA GLY A 162 -31.18 -1.57 0.54
C GLY A 162 -29.87 -1.55 -0.26
N GLY A 163 -28.85 -0.80 0.19
CA GLY A 163 -27.49 -0.81 -0.36
C GLY A 163 -26.48 -1.50 0.58
N VAL A 164 -25.21 -1.13 0.42
CA VAL A 164 -24.08 -1.62 1.25
C VAL A 164 -23.31 -0.49 1.95
N THR A 165 -23.81 0.74 1.80
CA THR A 165 -23.33 1.92 2.52
C THR A 165 -24.42 2.42 3.45
N ILE A 166 -24.01 3.18 4.45
CA ILE A 166 -24.93 3.84 5.40
C ILE A 166 -24.60 5.33 5.46
N ASP A 167 -25.64 6.15 5.45
CA ASP A 167 -25.54 7.60 5.61
C ASP A 167 -25.45 7.94 7.10
N PHE A 168 -24.38 8.64 7.49
CA PHE A 168 -24.07 8.99 8.88
C PHE A 168 -24.36 10.47 9.15
N GLY A 169 -25.64 10.83 9.11
CA GLY A 169 -26.14 12.06 9.70
C GLY A 169 -26.21 11.95 11.22
N PRO A 170 -26.03 13.05 11.98
CA PRO A 170 -26.04 13.07 13.46
C PRO A 170 -27.37 12.66 14.13
N GLN A 171 -28.38 12.23 13.37
CA GLN A 171 -29.70 11.75 13.83
C GLN A 171 -30.01 10.32 13.35
N GLN A 172 -29.04 9.61 12.77
CA GLN A 172 -29.29 8.39 11.97
C GLN A 172 -28.68 7.09 12.52
N LEU A 173 -28.21 7.01 13.77
CA LEU A 173 -27.80 5.72 14.37
C LEU A 173 -28.95 4.99 15.08
N GLU A 174 -29.88 5.73 15.68
CA GLU A 174 -31.02 5.16 16.40
C GLU A 174 -31.95 4.39 15.43
N GLY A 175 -32.00 3.07 15.56
CA GLY A 175 -32.78 2.16 14.71
C GLY A 175 -32.13 1.78 13.37
N ASN A 176 -30.97 2.34 13.06
CA ASN A 176 -30.21 2.06 11.83
C ASN A 176 -28.92 1.27 12.09
N TRP A 177 -28.57 1.05 13.36
CA TRP A 177 -27.38 0.34 13.80
C TRP A 177 -27.72 -0.67 14.89
N ASN A 178 -27.09 -1.84 14.86
CA ASN A 178 -27.19 -2.87 15.89
C ASN A 178 -26.08 -2.62 16.92
N ASP A 179 -26.39 -1.81 17.94
CA ASP A 179 -25.52 -1.51 19.09
C ASP A 179 -25.53 -2.68 20.09
N CYS A 180 -24.95 -3.80 19.66
CA CYS A 180 -25.04 -5.12 20.29
C CYS A 180 -23.66 -5.65 20.70
N GLY A 181 -22.68 -4.75 20.80
CA GLY A 181 -21.32 -5.07 21.19
C GLY A 181 -20.59 -6.01 20.24
N LEU A 182 -19.45 -6.54 20.70
CA LEU A 182 -18.51 -7.26 19.84
C LEU A 182 -19.03 -8.63 19.43
N ASP A 183 -19.75 -9.35 20.30
CA ASP A 183 -20.33 -10.65 19.94
C ASP A 183 -21.51 -10.53 18.94
N GLY A 184 -22.04 -9.32 18.78
CA GLY A 184 -23.12 -9.01 17.85
C GLY A 184 -24.41 -9.75 18.14
N VAL A 185 -24.68 -9.97 19.43
CA VAL A 185 -25.89 -10.61 19.95
C VAL A 185 -26.64 -9.58 20.80
N CYS A 186 -27.78 -9.13 20.30
CA CYS A 186 -28.57 -8.07 20.94
C CYS A 186 -29.42 -8.64 22.11
N PRO A 187 -29.85 -7.81 23.08
CA PRO A 187 -30.71 -8.26 24.20
C PRO A 187 -32.01 -8.99 23.81
N GLU A 188 -32.53 -8.75 22.60
CA GLU A 188 -33.68 -9.42 22.02
C GLU A 188 -33.39 -10.80 21.43
N ASP A 189 -32.11 -11.14 21.21
CA ASP A 189 -31.72 -12.39 20.57
C ASP A 189 -31.82 -13.59 21.53
N PRO A 190 -32.29 -14.76 21.07
CA PRO A 190 -32.42 -15.95 21.90
C PRO A 190 -31.11 -16.41 22.56
N GLU A 191 -29.98 -16.16 21.91
CA GLU A 191 -28.62 -16.54 22.32
C GLU A 191 -28.00 -15.56 23.32
N TYR A 192 -28.64 -14.43 23.61
CA TYR A 192 -28.10 -13.39 24.50
C TYR A 192 -27.80 -13.91 25.91
N THR A 193 -26.54 -13.75 26.33
CA THR A 193 -26.08 -14.18 27.67
C THR A 193 -25.81 -13.04 28.64
N GLY A 194 -25.82 -11.80 28.15
CA GLY A 194 -25.54 -10.57 28.88
C GLY A 194 -24.60 -9.65 28.10
N ALA A 195 -24.58 -8.37 28.47
CA ALA A 195 -23.82 -7.35 27.75
C ALA A 195 -22.32 -7.60 27.73
N ASP A 196 -21.69 -7.28 26.60
CA ASP A 196 -20.25 -7.28 26.39
C ASP A 196 -19.70 -5.85 26.09
N GLU A 197 -18.50 -5.76 25.51
CA GLU A 197 -17.85 -4.47 25.25
C GLU A 197 -18.49 -3.76 24.04
N GLY A 198 -18.87 -2.49 24.20
CA GLY A 198 -19.49 -1.67 23.16
C GLY A 198 -21.02 -1.60 23.25
N GLU A 199 -21.67 -2.59 23.87
CA GLU A 199 -23.14 -2.70 23.88
C GLU A 199 -23.86 -1.52 24.59
N GLU A 200 -24.87 -0.98 23.91
CA GLU A 200 -25.73 0.14 24.31
C GLU A 200 -24.96 1.44 24.64
N ASP A 201 -23.76 1.64 24.08
CA ASP A 201 -22.95 2.84 24.33
C ASP A 201 -23.19 3.98 23.32
N GLY A 202 -23.95 3.71 22.25
CA GLY A 202 -24.34 4.66 21.21
C GLY A 202 -23.22 5.03 20.23
N ILE A 203 -22.09 4.31 20.24
CA ILE A 203 -20.96 4.48 19.34
C ILE A 203 -20.91 3.25 18.41
N PRO A 204 -20.90 3.41 17.08
CA PRO A 204 -20.80 2.26 16.19
C PRO A 204 -19.43 1.55 16.29
N GLN A 205 -19.35 0.36 16.90
CA GLN A 205 -18.14 -0.49 16.84
C GLN A 205 -18.16 -1.40 15.61
N GLY A 206 -18.38 -0.79 14.44
CA GLY A 206 -18.41 -1.49 13.16
C GLY A 206 -17.03 -1.92 12.67
N MET A 207 -17.04 -2.89 11.75
CA MET A 207 -15.90 -3.13 10.87
C MET A 207 -16.14 -2.42 9.55
N TRP A 208 -15.26 -1.50 9.16
CA TRP A 208 -15.41 -0.73 7.92
C TRP A 208 -14.59 -1.40 6.82
N ILE A 209 -15.22 -1.69 5.68
CA ILE A 209 -14.52 -2.25 4.52
C ILE A 209 -13.75 -1.13 3.83
N ALA A 210 -12.46 -1.35 3.61
CA ALA A 210 -11.59 -0.44 2.89
C ALA A 210 -11.92 -0.36 1.40
N GLY A 211 -11.45 0.69 0.73
CA GLY A 211 -11.60 0.82 -0.72
C GLY A 211 -12.93 1.41 -1.19
N PHE A 212 -12.92 1.90 -2.44
CA PHE A 212 -14.04 2.52 -3.16
C PHE A 212 -14.66 3.79 -2.54
N SER A 213 -15.32 3.65 -1.39
CA SER A 213 -16.09 4.75 -0.77
C SER A 213 -16.16 4.57 0.74
N SER A 214 -16.19 5.70 1.46
CA SER A 214 -16.35 5.70 2.92
C SER A 214 -17.75 5.22 3.35
N GLY A 215 -17.85 4.71 4.58
CA GLY A 215 -19.13 4.32 5.17
C GLY A 215 -19.69 2.98 4.67
N ARG A 216 -18.81 2.03 4.32
CA ARG A 216 -19.16 0.62 4.01
C ARG A 216 -18.97 -0.28 5.24
N PRO A 217 -19.97 -0.50 6.10
CA PRO A 217 -19.85 -1.42 7.22
C PRO A 217 -19.96 -2.87 6.72
N ALA A 218 -19.01 -3.71 7.12
CA ALA A 218 -19.10 -5.15 6.92
C ALA A 218 -20.38 -5.69 7.54
N GLN A 219 -20.97 -6.68 6.86
CA GLN A 219 -22.17 -7.37 7.30
C GLN A 219 -21.83 -8.81 7.66
N TYR A 220 -22.64 -9.39 8.53
CA TYR A 220 -22.54 -10.82 8.80
C TYR A 220 -22.98 -11.64 7.63
N CYS A 221 -22.24 -12.72 7.38
CA CYS A 221 -22.68 -13.76 6.47
C CYS A 221 -24.02 -14.34 6.95
N PRO A 222 -25.01 -14.52 6.04
CA PRO A 222 -26.25 -15.20 6.35
C PRO A 222 -26.00 -16.60 6.93
N GLU A 223 -26.77 -17.00 7.94
CA GLU A 223 -26.59 -18.29 8.64
C GLU A 223 -26.63 -19.47 7.67
N GLU A 224 -27.48 -19.42 6.64
CA GLU A 224 -27.59 -20.43 5.60
C GLU A 224 -26.35 -20.56 4.69
N LEU A 225 -25.50 -19.53 4.65
CA LEU A 225 -24.26 -19.51 3.89
C LEU A 225 -23.05 -19.94 4.72
N VAL A 226 -23.17 -20.08 6.04
CA VAL A 226 -22.04 -20.48 6.89
C VAL A 226 -21.81 -21.99 6.81
N GLY A 227 -20.61 -22.40 6.38
CA GLY A 227 -20.16 -23.79 6.32
C GLY A 227 -20.84 -24.65 5.25
N CYS A 228 -21.50 -24.04 4.26
CA CYS A 228 -22.02 -24.76 3.09
C CYS A 228 -20.92 -25.02 2.03
N PRO A 229 -21.16 -25.89 1.02
CA PRO A 229 -20.14 -26.27 0.05
C PRO A 229 -20.18 -25.47 -1.28
N MET A 230 -20.97 -24.39 -1.34
CA MET A 230 -21.06 -23.52 -2.51
C MET A 230 -19.92 -22.49 -2.47
N LEU A 231 -19.66 -21.87 -3.62
CA LEU A 231 -18.55 -20.93 -3.77
C LEU A 231 -18.69 -19.67 -2.91
N GLU A 232 -19.93 -19.23 -2.70
CA GLU A 232 -20.33 -18.05 -1.91
C GLU A 232 -20.43 -18.33 -0.39
N CYS A 233 -20.06 -19.54 0.05
CA CYS A 233 -20.22 -19.96 1.43
C CYS A 233 -19.13 -19.40 2.33
N CYS A 234 -19.56 -18.90 3.47
CA CYS A 234 -18.68 -18.32 4.45
C CYS A 234 -18.08 -19.36 5.39
N VAL A 235 -16.80 -19.20 5.73
CA VAL A 235 -16.13 -20.01 6.77
C VAL A 235 -16.67 -19.70 8.17
N SER A 236 -17.19 -18.49 8.38
CA SER A 236 -17.79 -18.06 9.64
C SER A 236 -18.89 -17.03 9.41
N ARG A 237 -19.59 -16.62 10.48
CA ARG A 237 -20.52 -15.48 10.46
C ARG A 237 -19.82 -14.16 10.07
N LEU A 238 -18.51 -14.05 10.32
CA LEU A 238 -17.77 -12.78 10.26
C LEU A 238 -17.08 -12.53 8.91
N ALA A 239 -16.83 -13.58 8.13
CA ALA A 239 -16.11 -13.48 6.88
C ALA A 239 -16.41 -14.66 5.94
N HIS A 240 -16.36 -14.38 4.64
CA HIS A 240 -16.49 -15.38 3.59
C HIS A 240 -15.35 -16.40 3.66
N ASP A 241 -14.11 -15.92 3.72
CA ASP A 241 -12.91 -16.71 3.97
C ASP A 241 -12.08 -16.05 5.06
N ASP A 242 -11.21 -16.83 5.70
CA ASP A 242 -10.35 -16.28 6.74
C ASP A 242 -9.36 -15.28 6.10
N LEU A 243 -9.37 -14.05 6.63
CA LEU A 243 -8.29 -13.10 6.40
C LEU A 243 -7.06 -13.60 7.16
N LYS A 244 -5.89 -13.57 6.54
CA LYS A 244 -4.68 -14.18 7.06
C LYS A 244 -3.47 -13.24 7.09
N ALA A 245 -2.57 -13.54 8.02
CA ALA A 245 -1.17 -13.17 7.97
C ALA A 245 -0.37 -14.38 7.49
N GLN A 246 0.15 -14.29 6.26
CA GLN A 246 1.02 -15.31 5.64
C GLN A 246 2.47 -14.96 5.95
N VAL A 247 3.20 -15.85 6.64
CA VAL A 247 4.54 -15.57 7.13
C VAL A 247 5.53 -16.59 6.60
N VAL A 248 6.67 -16.09 6.11
CA VAL A 248 7.85 -16.90 5.84
C VAL A 248 9.07 -16.24 6.47
N VAL A 249 9.90 -17.05 7.12
CA VAL A 249 11.16 -16.61 7.71
C VAL A 249 12.29 -17.44 7.10
N MET A 250 13.32 -16.75 6.64
CA MET A 250 14.55 -17.34 6.13
C MET A 250 15.71 -16.97 7.03
N ARG A 251 16.56 -17.94 7.36
CA ARG A 251 17.76 -17.74 8.17
C ARG A 251 18.96 -18.40 7.53
N GLN A 252 20.07 -17.67 7.46
CA GLN A 252 21.37 -18.23 7.08
C GLN A 252 22.48 -17.60 7.91
N GLY A 253 23.19 -18.44 8.68
CA GLY A 253 24.14 -17.96 9.67
C GLY A 253 23.46 -17.02 10.67
N ASP A 254 23.98 -15.80 10.80
CA ASP A 254 23.49 -14.76 11.71
C ASP A 254 22.48 -13.82 11.04
N VAL A 255 22.04 -14.10 9.80
CA VAL A 255 21.06 -13.28 9.07
C VAL A 255 19.68 -13.92 9.14
N THR A 256 18.70 -13.22 9.68
CA THR A 256 17.29 -13.64 9.71
C THR A 256 16.39 -12.59 9.06
N VAL A 257 15.68 -12.98 8.00
CA VAL A 257 14.70 -12.14 7.31
C VAL A 257 13.32 -12.76 7.46
N ALA A 258 12.38 -11.99 8.00
CA ALA A 258 10.96 -12.33 8.07
C ALA A 258 10.18 -11.52 7.04
N MET A 259 9.31 -12.20 6.28
CA MET A 259 8.42 -11.60 5.29
C MET A 259 6.99 -11.99 5.61
N VAL A 260 6.10 -11.00 5.63
CA VAL A 260 4.68 -11.16 5.97
C VAL A 260 3.82 -10.50 4.90
N THR A 261 2.76 -11.16 4.45
CA THR A 261 1.64 -10.51 3.74
C THR A 261 0.37 -10.59 4.60
N LEU A 262 -0.35 -9.48 4.69
CA LEU A 262 -1.63 -9.34 5.40
C LEU A 262 -2.77 -9.14 4.40
N ASP A 263 -3.90 -9.83 4.62
CA ASP A 263 -5.14 -9.66 3.82
C ASP A 263 -5.91 -8.38 4.23
N VAL A 264 -5.29 -7.23 4.01
CA VAL A 264 -5.82 -5.89 4.29
C VAL A 264 -5.45 -4.93 3.16
N ILE A 265 -6.03 -3.72 3.17
CA ILE A 265 -5.79 -2.70 2.14
C ILE A 265 -4.36 -2.13 2.17
N GLY A 266 -3.81 -1.96 3.37
CA GLY A 266 -2.53 -1.29 3.58
C GLY A 266 -2.06 -1.47 5.02
N ILE A 267 -0.82 -1.10 5.32
CA ILE A 267 -0.31 -1.04 6.68
C ILE A 267 0.62 0.16 6.82
N PHE A 268 0.42 0.98 7.84
CA PHE A 268 1.34 2.09 8.08
C PHE A 268 2.62 1.62 8.77
N ARG A 269 3.74 2.27 8.49
CA ARG A 269 5.02 1.98 9.17
C ARG A 269 4.94 1.95 10.71
N PRO A 270 4.22 2.83 11.43
CA PRO A 270 4.08 2.74 12.90
C PRO A 270 3.51 1.40 13.40
N ASP A 271 2.60 0.79 12.66
CA ASP A 271 2.05 -0.53 12.98
C ASP A 271 3.15 -1.61 12.86
N ILE A 272 3.98 -1.52 11.81
CA ILE A 272 5.14 -2.41 11.61
C ILE A 272 6.18 -2.22 12.72
N VAL A 273 6.46 -0.97 13.12
CA VAL A 273 7.36 -0.67 14.25
C VAL A 273 6.83 -1.32 15.54
N THR A 274 5.53 -1.28 15.78
CA THR A 274 4.89 -1.93 16.92
C THR A 274 5.10 -3.45 16.89
N ILE A 275 5.01 -4.08 15.71
CA ILE A 275 5.33 -5.52 15.56
C ILE A 275 6.81 -5.78 15.87
N ARG A 276 7.74 -4.97 15.35
CA ARG A 276 9.19 -5.09 15.64
C ARG A 276 9.48 -4.99 17.13
N GLU A 277 8.83 -4.06 17.83
CA GLU A 277 8.95 -3.91 19.28
C GLU A 277 8.47 -5.14 20.06
N ARG A 278 7.37 -5.77 19.64
CA ARG A 278 6.87 -7.01 20.24
C ARG A 278 7.83 -8.19 20.07
N LEU A 279 8.55 -8.24 18.94
CA LEU A 279 9.46 -9.33 18.59
C LEU A 279 10.86 -9.18 19.22
N LYS A 280 11.33 -7.95 19.45
CA LYS A 280 12.72 -7.60 19.81
C LYS A 280 13.35 -8.42 20.93
N GLU A 281 12.58 -8.79 21.95
CA GLU A 281 13.07 -9.57 23.11
C GLU A 281 12.73 -11.06 23.04
N ARG A 282 11.99 -11.49 22.02
CA ARG A 282 11.41 -12.84 21.92
C ARG A 282 12.10 -13.68 20.85
N VAL A 283 12.44 -13.06 19.73
CA VAL A 283 13.04 -13.72 18.57
C VAL A 283 14.08 -12.83 17.91
N ASP A 284 15.00 -13.48 17.20
CA ASP A 284 16.07 -12.82 16.47
C ASP A 284 15.66 -12.64 15.00
N VAL A 285 15.38 -11.39 14.62
CA VAL A 285 14.95 -10.97 13.27
C VAL A 285 15.70 -9.68 12.91
N ASP A 286 16.53 -9.74 11.88
CA ASP A 286 17.35 -8.60 11.44
C ASP A 286 16.61 -7.64 10.52
N LEU A 287 15.67 -8.19 9.75
CA LEU A 287 14.80 -7.47 8.84
C LEU A 287 13.40 -8.10 8.86
N LEU A 288 12.40 -7.27 9.18
CA LEU A 288 10.99 -7.62 9.06
C LEU A 288 10.36 -6.80 7.95
N LEU A 289 9.92 -7.49 6.90
CA LEU A 289 9.11 -6.96 5.81
C LEU A 289 7.65 -7.31 6.08
N VAL A 290 6.76 -6.32 6.08
CA VAL A 290 5.31 -6.53 6.18
C VAL A 290 4.66 -5.83 4.99
N ALA A 291 3.89 -6.60 4.24
CA ALA A 291 3.17 -6.19 3.06
C ALA A 291 1.66 -6.29 3.30
N ALA A 292 0.90 -5.44 2.63
CA ALA A 292 -0.53 -5.62 2.45
C ALA A 292 -0.80 -6.27 1.08
N LEU A 293 -1.75 -7.19 1.04
CA LEU A 293 -2.26 -7.78 -0.20
C LEU A 293 -3.06 -6.77 -1.05
N HIS A 294 -3.47 -5.67 -0.44
CA HIS A 294 -4.36 -4.66 -1.02
C HIS A 294 -5.80 -5.14 -1.23
N SER A 295 -6.35 -5.89 -0.26
CA SER A 295 -7.75 -6.29 -0.34
C SER A 295 -8.68 -5.10 -0.11
N HIS A 296 -9.53 -4.80 -1.10
CA HIS A 296 -10.64 -3.83 -1.01
C HIS A 296 -11.91 -4.43 -0.38
N GLU A 297 -11.79 -5.64 0.14
CA GLU A 297 -12.84 -6.34 0.90
C GLU A 297 -12.37 -6.67 2.33
N GLY A 298 -11.20 -6.17 2.74
CA GLY A 298 -10.68 -6.26 4.09
C GLY A 298 -11.08 -5.06 4.96
N PRO A 299 -10.90 -5.15 6.30
CA PRO A 299 -11.07 -4.02 7.19
C PRO A 299 -10.18 -2.82 6.88
N ASP A 300 -10.66 -1.62 7.16
CA ASP A 300 -9.91 -0.37 7.05
C ASP A 300 -8.81 -0.28 8.11
N THR A 301 -7.59 -0.54 7.67
CA THR A 301 -6.37 -0.41 8.45
C THR A 301 -5.70 0.95 8.31
N ILE A 302 -6.21 1.86 7.48
CA ILE A 302 -5.56 3.15 7.17
C ILE A 302 -6.33 4.30 7.83
N GLY A 303 -7.66 4.19 7.86
CA GLY A 303 -8.59 5.14 8.47
C GLY A 303 -9.41 5.92 7.46
N GLN A 304 -9.19 5.72 6.15
CA GLN A 304 -9.77 6.52 5.07
C GLN A 304 -11.24 6.18 4.75
N TRP A 305 -11.73 5.01 5.16
CA TRP A 305 -13.03 4.48 4.74
C TRP A 305 -14.04 4.33 5.88
N GLY A 306 -13.77 4.97 7.02
CA GLY A 306 -14.66 5.00 8.18
C GLY A 306 -16.01 5.70 7.97
N PRO A 307 -16.78 5.91 9.04
CA PRO A 307 -18.09 6.53 8.99
C PRO A 307 -18.08 7.91 8.31
N GLY A 308 -18.88 8.06 7.26
CA GLY A 308 -19.13 9.33 6.56
C GLY A 308 -19.33 9.17 5.06
N SER A 309 -19.89 10.19 4.41
CA SER A 309 -20.04 10.26 2.95
C SER A 309 -20.11 11.72 2.48
N PRO A 310 -19.41 12.11 1.40
CA PRO A 310 -18.48 11.30 0.60
C PRO A 310 -17.12 11.08 1.27
N ALA A 311 -16.86 11.70 2.42
CA ALA A 311 -15.61 11.58 3.18
C ALA A 311 -15.90 11.20 4.64
N PRO A 312 -14.97 10.51 5.32
CA PRO A 312 -15.18 10.07 6.70
C PRO A 312 -15.05 11.24 7.67
N PHE A 313 -15.85 11.24 8.73
CA PHE A 313 -15.66 12.14 9.88
C PHE A 313 -15.03 11.41 11.09
N LEU A 314 -14.98 10.08 11.05
CA LEU A 314 -14.27 9.21 11.99
C LEU A 314 -13.40 8.21 11.23
N THR A 315 -12.31 7.78 11.86
CA THR A 315 -11.45 6.73 11.29
C THR A 315 -12.21 5.42 11.15
N GLY A 316 -11.93 4.67 10.06
CA GLY A 316 -12.39 3.30 9.90
C GLY A 316 -11.53 2.28 10.65
N ARG A 317 -10.40 2.72 11.24
CA ARG A 317 -9.52 1.86 12.04
C ARG A 317 -10.21 1.44 13.33
N THR A 318 -10.59 0.17 13.40
CA THR A 318 -11.19 -0.42 14.60
C THR A 318 -10.08 -0.93 15.55
N PRO A 319 -9.91 -0.36 16.76
CA PRO A 319 -8.75 -0.63 17.62
C PRO A 319 -8.53 -2.11 17.97
N HIS A 320 -9.58 -2.87 18.27
CA HIS A 320 -9.44 -4.29 18.61
C HIS A 320 -8.95 -5.13 17.41
N PHE A 321 -9.34 -4.77 16.19
CA PHE A 321 -8.89 -5.46 14.99
C PHE A 321 -7.43 -5.12 14.69
N ILE A 322 -7.04 -3.85 14.81
CA ILE A 322 -5.62 -3.46 14.70
C ILE A 322 -4.80 -4.25 15.72
N GLU A 323 -5.21 -4.30 16.99
CA GLU A 323 -4.48 -5.06 18.02
C GLU A 323 -4.39 -6.56 17.69
N LYS A 324 -5.49 -7.18 17.24
CA LYS A 324 -5.49 -8.58 16.78
C LYS A 324 -4.51 -8.79 15.64
N MET A 325 -4.57 -7.96 14.59
CA MET A 325 -3.68 -8.03 13.43
C MET A 325 -2.21 -7.95 13.85
N LEU A 326 -1.85 -6.98 14.70
CA LEU A 326 -0.47 -6.83 15.19
C LEU A 326 -0.02 -8.03 16.05
N SER A 327 -0.90 -8.54 16.91
CA SER A 327 -0.62 -9.69 17.79
C SER A 327 -0.45 -10.98 17.00
N GLU A 328 -1.36 -11.28 16.09
CA GLU A 328 -1.32 -12.49 15.25
C GLU A 328 -0.16 -12.45 14.25
N THR A 329 0.20 -11.26 13.74
CA THR A 329 1.39 -11.11 12.91
C THR A 329 2.67 -11.43 13.70
N ALA A 330 2.83 -10.87 14.91
CA ALA A 330 3.98 -11.18 15.75
C ALA A 330 4.03 -12.67 16.12
N ALA A 331 2.89 -13.26 16.50
CA ALA A 331 2.79 -14.68 16.80
C ALA A 331 3.13 -15.57 15.60
N GLY A 332 2.72 -15.18 14.39
CA GLY A 332 3.07 -15.88 13.15
C GLY A 332 4.58 -15.87 12.88
N VAL A 333 5.26 -14.75 13.11
CA VAL A 333 6.72 -14.67 12.99
C VAL A 333 7.42 -15.54 14.04
N GLU A 334 6.95 -15.52 15.29
CA GLU A 334 7.47 -16.41 16.34
C GLU A 334 7.29 -17.90 15.97
N GLU A 335 6.12 -18.27 15.42
CA GLU A 335 5.81 -19.63 14.97
C GLU A 335 6.68 -20.06 13.78
N ALA A 336 6.85 -19.20 12.77
CA ALA A 336 7.70 -19.48 11.62
C ALA A 336 9.17 -19.66 12.04
N ILE A 337 9.66 -18.89 13.01
CA ILE A 337 11.01 -19.06 13.58
C ILE A 337 11.15 -20.39 14.33
N ALA A 338 10.12 -20.78 15.10
CA ALA A 338 10.12 -22.06 15.79
C ALA A 338 10.14 -23.26 14.83
N ASN A 339 9.65 -23.07 13.61
CA ASN A 339 9.56 -24.08 12.55
C ASN A 339 10.74 -24.05 11.56
N LEU A 340 11.80 -23.28 11.82
CA LEU A 340 12.97 -23.21 10.92
C LEU A 340 13.60 -24.59 10.69
N GLU A 341 13.68 -24.99 9.42
CA GLU A 341 14.28 -26.25 8.98
C GLU A 341 15.09 -26.06 7.69
N PRO A 342 16.07 -26.93 7.39
CA PRO A 342 16.82 -26.88 6.14
C PRO A 342 15.95 -26.93 4.89
N VAL A 343 16.21 -26.05 3.92
CA VAL A 343 15.49 -25.99 2.65
C VAL A 343 16.38 -25.89 1.41
N SER A 344 15.89 -26.42 0.30
CA SER A 344 16.36 -26.08 -1.05
C SER A 344 15.47 -24.99 -1.66
N VAL A 345 16.03 -24.19 -2.55
CA VAL A 345 15.35 -23.07 -3.20
C VAL A 345 15.25 -23.33 -4.70
N SER A 346 14.08 -23.06 -5.27
CA SER A 346 13.93 -22.92 -6.72
C SER A 346 13.10 -21.69 -7.07
N ALA A 347 13.33 -21.12 -8.26
CA ALA A 347 12.65 -19.91 -8.69
C ALA A 347 12.40 -19.88 -10.21
N LYS A 348 11.43 -19.06 -10.63
CA LYS A 348 11.17 -18.70 -12.03
C LYS A 348 10.42 -17.37 -12.08
N VAL A 349 10.67 -16.56 -13.10
CA VAL A 349 9.78 -15.44 -13.47
C VAL A 349 8.87 -15.93 -14.58
N LEU A 350 7.57 -16.02 -14.31
CA LEU A 350 6.57 -16.44 -15.29
C LEU A 350 6.09 -15.23 -16.09
N ASP A 351 6.13 -15.32 -17.40
CA ASP A 351 5.42 -14.41 -18.31
C ASP A 351 4.01 -15.01 -18.51
N VAL A 352 3.01 -14.43 -17.82
CA VAL A 352 1.64 -14.97 -17.81
C VAL A 352 0.70 -14.22 -18.75
N GLY A 353 1.14 -13.09 -19.32
CA GLY A 353 0.28 -12.16 -20.04
C GLY A 353 -0.87 -11.60 -19.18
N THR A 354 -1.91 -11.09 -19.83
CA THR A 354 -3.09 -10.52 -19.15
C THR A 354 -4.39 -11.27 -19.43
N GLU A 355 -4.36 -12.26 -20.32
CA GLU A 355 -5.55 -12.98 -20.78
C GLU A 355 -6.12 -13.89 -19.68
N GLY A 356 -7.41 -13.74 -19.37
CA GLY A 356 -8.12 -14.59 -18.42
C GLY A 356 -7.82 -14.34 -16.94
N LEU A 357 -6.97 -13.35 -16.64
CA LEU A 357 -6.59 -12.96 -15.28
C LEU A 357 -7.38 -11.75 -14.76
N ALA A 358 -8.40 -11.30 -15.49
CA ALA A 358 -9.14 -10.07 -15.23
C ALA A 358 -8.18 -8.89 -14.94
N ILE A 359 -7.23 -8.64 -15.84
CA ILE A 359 -6.31 -7.50 -15.70
C ILE A 359 -6.77 -6.40 -16.66
N ASN A 360 -6.91 -5.20 -16.12
CA ASN A 360 -7.27 -3.99 -16.85
C ASN A 360 -6.52 -2.81 -16.22
N ASP A 361 -6.50 -1.69 -16.93
CA ASP A 361 -5.81 -0.48 -16.52
C ASP A 361 -6.75 0.70 -16.78
N SER A 362 -7.00 1.48 -15.73
CA SER A 362 -7.89 2.63 -15.82
C SER A 362 -7.19 3.84 -16.41
N ARG A 363 -5.86 3.91 -16.29
CA ARG A 363 -5.05 5.08 -16.60
C ARG A 363 -4.10 4.79 -17.75
N THR A 364 -3.99 5.74 -18.67
CA THR A 364 -2.98 5.62 -19.72
C THR A 364 -1.60 6.01 -19.17
N PRO A 365 -0.52 5.37 -19.62
CA PRO A 365 -0.46 4.47 -20.76
C PRO A 365 -0.63 3.00 -20.37
N TYR A 366 -1.29 2.24 -21.25
CA TYR A 366 -1.55 0.82 -21.03
C TYR A 366 -0.28 -0.02 -21.11
N ILE A 367 0.32 -0.24 -19.95
CA ILE A 367 1.55 -1.01 -19.74
C ILE A 367 1.30 -1.92 -18.54
N PHE A 368 1.32 -3.23 -18.78
CA PHE A 368 1.09 -4.22 -17.73
C PHE A 368 2.38 -4.95 -17.39
N ASP A 369 2.67 -5.08 -16.09
CA ASP A 369 3.68 -6.01 -15.58
C ASP A 369 3.05 -7.40 -15.48
N ASP A 370 3.26 -8.21 -16.51
CA ASP A 370 2.76 -9.59 -16.62
C ASP A 370 3.76 -10.63 -16.09
N ASN A 371 4.75 -10.17 -15.33
CA ASN A 371 5.71 -11.03 -14.66
C ASN A 371 5.16 -11.50 -13.32
N VAL A 372 5.07 -12.82 -13.14
CA VAL A 372 4.79 -13.45 -11.85
C VAL A 372 6.05 -14.17 -11.38
N PRO A 373 6.91 -13.53 -10.56
CA PRO A 373 8.03 -14.22 -9.95
C PRO A 373 7.52 -15.23 -8.93
N VAL A 374 8.04 -16.45 -8.98
CA VAL A 374 7.70 -17.56 -8.08
C VAL A 374 8.98 -18.07 -7.43
N VAL A 375 8.97 -18.19 -6.11
CA VAL A 375 10.05 -18.80 -5.32
C VAL A 375 9.49 -19.91 -4.46
N ARG A 376 10.04 -21.12 -4.56
CA ARG A 376 9.62 -22.28 -3.77
C ARG A 376 10.73 -22.69 -2.82
N LEU A 377 10.38 -22.82 -1.55
CA LEU A 377 11.23 -23.34 -0.48
C LEU A 377 10.79 -24.77 -0.17
N SER A 378 11.64 -25.75 -0.43
CA SER A 378 11.31 -27.17 -0.29
C SER A 378 12.18 -27.87 0.75
N ARG A 379 11.57 -28.78 1.51
CA ARG A 379 12.27 -29.70 2.42
C ARG A 379 13.11 -30.70 1.63
N GLY A 380 14.00 -31.39 2.33
CA GLY A 380 14.83 -32.45 1.74
C GLY A 380 14.05 -33.65 1.14
N ASP A 381 12.77 -33.81 1.46
CA ASP A 381 11.88 -34.82 0.85
C ASP A 381 11.09 -34.31 -0.37
N GLY A 382 11.27 -33.03 -0.74
CA GLY A 382 10.59 -32.36 -1.86
C GLY A 382 9.25 -31.73 -1.50
N SER A 383 8.75 -31.89 -0.27
CA SER A 383 7.53 -31.19 0.19
C SER A 383 7.79 -29.70 0.40
N THR A 384 6.77 -28.88 0.21
CA THR A 384 6.90 -27.40 0.28
C THR A 384 6.82 -26.91 1.72
N VAL A 385 7.74 -26.00 2.09
CA VAL A 385 7.61 -25.17 3.30
C VAL A 385 6.77 -23.94 2.95
N ALA A 386 7.18 -23.20 1.92
CA ALA A 386 6.47 -22.04 1.42
C ALA A 386 6.64 -21.85 -0.10
N THR A 387 5.65 -21.22 -0.72
CA THR A 387 5.69 -20.70 -2.09
C THR A 387 5.45 -19.20 -2.01
N LEU A 388 6.40 -18.39 -2.47
CA LEU A 388 6.27 -16.94 -2.55
C LEU A 388 5.97 -16.56 -4.00
N LEU A 389 5.07 -15.62 -4.20
CA LEU A 389 4.78 -15.05 -5.52
C LEU A 389 4.31 -13.60 -5.42
N SER A 390 4.48 -12.82 -6.48
CA SER A 390 3.98 -11.46 -6.59
C SER A 390 3.12 -11.31 -7.85
N PHE A 391 2.00 -10.61 -7.76
CA PHE A 391 1.07 -10.45 -8.87
C PHE A 391 0.49 -9.03 -8.91
N GLY A 392 0.64 -8.35 -10.06
CA GLY A 392 0.20 -6.97 -10.26
C GLY A 392 -1.27 -6.87 -10.69
N ASN A 393 -2.21 -7.09 -9.76
CA ASN A 393 -3.63 -6.82 -9.96
C ASN A 393 -4.31 -6.51 -8.62
N HIS A 394 -5.15 -5.46 -8.56
CA HIS A 394 -5.90 -5.12 -7.35
C HIS A 394 -6.80 -6.28 -6.89
N ALA A 395 -6.80 -6.58 -5.58
CA ALA A 395 -7.70 -7.56 -4.97
C ALA A 395 -9.09 -6.94 -4.74
N GLU A 396 -9.83 -6.77 -5.84
CA GLU A 396 -11.08 -6.02 -5.87
C GLU A 396 -12.14 -6.58 -6.85
N VAL A 397 -12.11 -7.88 -7.15
CA VAL A 397 -12.99 -8.51 -8.16
C VAL A 397 -14.46 -8.34 -7.82
N LEU A 398 -14.81 -8.45 -6.54
CA LEU A 398 -16.20 -8.38 -6.06
C LEU A 398 -16.79 -6.96 -6.08
N TRP A 399 -15.92 -5.96 -6.17
CA TRP A 399 -16.26 -4.54 -6.27
C TRP A 399 -17.04 -3.99 -5.07
N SER A 400 -17.35 -2.69 -5.11
CA SER A 400 -17.97 -1.94 -4.01
C SER A 400 -19.34 -2.44 -3.53
N GLY A 401 -19.95 -3.41 -4.23
CA GLY A 401 -21.26 -3.99 -3.90
C GLY A 401 -21.21 -5.16 -2.93
N ASN A 402 -20.03 -5.67 -2.59
CA ASN A 402 -19.88 -6.74 -1.61
C ASN A 402 -19.86 -6.18 -0.17
N PRO A 403 -20.66 -6.75 0.76
CA PRO A 403 -20.65 -6.36 2.16
C PRO A 403 -19.90 -7.33 3.08
N TYR A 404 -19.29 -8.39 2.56
CA TYR A 404 -18.68 -9.46 3.37
C TYR A 404 -17.16 -9.39 3.35
N LEU A 405 -16.51 -9.63 4.49
CA LEU A 405 -15.05 -9.66 4.55
C LEU A 405 -14.49 -10.87 3.78
N THR A 406 -13.47 -10.65 2.94
CA THR A 406 -12.81 -11.70 2.14
C THR A 406 -11.40 -11.27 1.71
N ALA A 407 -10.53 -12.24 1.46
CA ALA A 407 -9.25 -12.00 0.81
C ALA A 407 -9.36 -11.82 -0.71
N ASP A 408 -10.56 -11.91 -1.31
CA ASP A 408 -10.85 -11.85 -2.76
C ASP A 408 -10.12 -12.97 -3.55
N TYR A 409 -9.80 -12.79 -4.84
CA TYR A 409 -9.10 -13.79 -5.66
C TYR A 409 -7.78 -14.32 -5.03
N PRO A 410 -7.00 -13.53 -4.25
CA PRO A 410 -5.86 -14.06 -3.51
C PRO A 410 -6.17 -15.24 -2.59
N GLY A 411 -7.35 -15.24 -1.95
CA GLY A 411 -7.81 -16.35 -1.12
C GLY A 411 -7.90 -17.64 -1.92
N TYR A 412 -8.56 -17.58 -3.08
CA TYR A 412 -8.69 -18.69 -4.02
C TYR A 412 -7.35 -19.11 -4.62
N ALA A 413 -6.50 -18.15 -5.02
CA ALA A 413 -5.17 -18.45 -5.56
C ALA A 413 -4.33 -19.26 -4.58
N ARG A 414 -4.29 -18.87 -3.30
CA ARG A 414 -3.57 -19.62 -2.25
C ARG A 414 -4.15 -21.02 -2.08
N HIS A 415 -5.48 -21.14 -1.98
CA HIS A 415 -6.15 -22.43 -1.86
C HIS A 415 -5.76 -23.38 -3.00
N TYR A 416 -5.83 -22.94 -4.25
CA TYR A 416 -5.50 -23.79 -5.40
C TYR A 416 -4.01 -24.06 -5.55
N ILE A 417 -3.12 -23.14 -5.18
CA ILE A 417 -1.67 -23.41 -5.17
C ILE A 417 -1.34 -24.47 -4.10
N GLU A 418 -1.98 -24.41 -2.93
CA GLU A 418 -1.73 -25.33 -1.82
C GLU A 418 -2.37 -26.71 -2.04
N GLU A 419 -3.61 -26.76 -2.52
CA GLU A 419 -4.41 -27.99 -2.59
C GLU A 419 -4.47 -28.60 -3.99
N GLY A 420 -4.23 -27.81 -5.04
CA GLY A 420 -4.20 -28.24 -6.43
C GLY A 420 -5.47 -27.91 -7.20
N LEU A 421 -5.41 -28.08 -8.52
CA LEU A 421 -6.54 -27.91 -9.42
C LEU A 421 -7.06 -29.27 -9.89
N PRO A 422 -8.39 -29.51 -9.88
CA PRO A 422 -8.96 -30.76 -10.35
C PRO A 422 -8.83 -30.91 -11.87
N GLU A 423 -8.96 -32.14 -12.36
CA GLU A 423 -9.13 -32.39 -13.80
C GLU A 423 -10.43 -31.76 -14.28
N THR A 424 -10.44 -31.28 -15.52
CA THR A 424 -11.61 -30.64 -16.14
C THR A 424 -12.16 -31.52 -17.23
N GLU A 425 -13.48 -31.53 -17.42
CA GLU A 425 -14.15 -32.38 -18.41
C GLU A 425 -15.01 -31.55 -19.38
N ASP A 426 -15.16 -32.03 -20.62
CA ASP A 426 -16.14 -31.50 -21.57
C ASP A 426 -17.57 -31.99 -21.25
N VAL A 427 -18.56 -31.48 -21.98
CA VAL A 427 -19.97 -31.90 -21.86
C VAL A 427 -20.21 -33.40 -22.11
N ASN A 428 -19.23 -34.11 -22.65
CA ASN A 428 -19.26 -35.55 -22.91
C ASN A 428 -18.36 -36.34 -21.94
N THR A 429 -17.95 -35.75 -20.81
CA THR A 429 -17.09 -36.38 -19.77
C THR A 429 -15.70 -36.78 -20.29
N ASN A 430 -15.20 -36.13 -21.34
CA ASN A 430 -13.81 -36.30 -21.75
C ASN A 430 -12.96 -35.27 -21.04
N GLU A 431 -11.84 -35.72 -20.45
CA GLU A 431 -10.83 -34.85 -19.87
C GLU A 431 -10.37 -33.79 -20.91
N THR A 432 -10.48 -32.51 -20.53
CA THR A 432 -10.02 -31.35 -21.31
C THR A 432 -8.70 -30.82 -20.80
N LYS A 433 -8.47 -30.88 -19.48
CA LYS A 433 -7.18 -30.60 -18.84
C LYS A 433 -6.95 -31.57 -17.67
N PRO A 434 -5.69 -31.98 -17.44
CA PRO A 434 -5.35 -32.88 -16.33
C PRO A 434 -5.45 -32.15 -14.99
N ALA A 435 -5.61 -32.92 -13.91
CA ALA A 435 -5.42 -32.40 -12.55
C ALA A 435 -3.97 -31.93 -12.34
N LEU A 436 -3.80 -30.84 -11.60
CA LEU A 436 -2.51 -30.33 -11.16
C LEU A 436 -2.41 -30.50 -9.64
N GLU A 437 -1.39 -31.24 -9.19
CA GLU A 437 -1.18 -31.52 -7.76
C GLU A 437 -0.83 -30.23 -7.01
N GLY A 438 -1.45 -30.01 -5.84
CA GLY A 438 -1.13 -28.89 -4.97
C GLY A 438 0.29 -28.98 -4.42
N LEU A 439 0.89 -27.82 -4.13
CA LEU A 439 2.25 -27.77 -3.59
C LEU A 439 2.29 -28.02 -2.08
N GLY A 440 1.16 -27.89 -1.38
CA GLY A 440 1.09 -27.80 0.07
C GLY A 440 1.93 -26.63 0.62
N GLY A 441 2.18 -26.65 1.93
CA GLY A 441 2.92 -25.57 2.60
C GLY A 441 2.11 -24.27 2.69
N VAL A 442 2.81 -23.15 2.87
CA VAL A 442 2.22 -21.82 3.02
C VAL A 442 2.44 -21.00 1.75
N THR A 443 1.38 -20.47 1.14
CA THR A 443 1.50 -19.55 0.00
C THR A 443 1.52 -18.09 0.45
N VAL A 444 2.67 -17.43 0.25
CA VAL A 444 2.88 -16.01 0.57
C VAL A 444 2.80 -15.20 -0.72
N LEU A 445 1.60 -14.68 -1.01
CA LEU A 445 1.31 -13.83 -2.16
C LEU A 445 1.54 -12.37 -1.80
N PHE A 446 2.25 -11.61 -2.64
CA PHE A 446 2.47 -10.17 -2.51
C PHE A 446 1.72 -9.42 -3.61
N ALA A 447 1.30 -8.18 -3.31
CA ALA A 447 0.87 -7.27 -4.34
C ALA A 447 2.07 -6.85 -5.22
N GLY A 448 1.90 -6.96 -6.54
CA GLY A 448 2.86 -6.47 -7.53
C GLY A 448 2.71 -4.97 -7.80
N ALA A 449 3.02 -4.55 -9.02
CA ALA A 449 2.75 -3.19 -9.47
C ALA A 449 1.25 -3.03 -9.78
N VAL A 450 0.56 -2.28 -8.93
CA VAL A 450 -0.89 -2.07 -9.03
C VAL A 450 -1.27 -0.61 -9.33
N GLY A 451 -0.32 0.32 -9.37
CA GLY A 451 -0.56 1.74 -9.70
C GLY A 451 -1.12 1.93 -11.12
N GLY A 452 -1.81 3.04 -11.38
CA GLY A 452 -2.66 3.21 -12.58
C GLY A 452 -4.05 2.57 -12.42
N LEU A 453 -4.31 2.05 -11.21
CA LEU A 453 -5.50 1.28 -10.87
C LEU A 453 -5.55 0.01 -11.75
N ILE A 454 -4.49 -0.82 -11.70
CA ILE A 454 -4.48 -2.11 -12.40
C ILE A 454 -5.46 -3.04 -11.72
N TYR A 455 -6.56 -3.36 -12.39
CA TYR A 455 -7.75 -3.91 -11.74
C TYR A 455 -8.49 -5.02 -12.51
N PRO A 456 -9.32 -5.82 -11.79
CA PRO A 456 -10.39 -6.67 -12.30
C PRO A 456 -11.45 -5.98 -13.18
N GLY A 457 -11.08 -5.63 -14.42
CA GLY A 457 -11.96 -4.99 -15.39
C GLY A 457 -12.70 -5.95 -16.36
N PRO A 458 -13.44 -5.41 -17.35
CA PRO A 458 -14.35 -6.15 -18.25
C PRO A 458 -13.68 -7.12 -19.24
N GLY A 459 -12.36 -7.33 -19.14
CA GLY A 459 -11.67 -8.42 -19.83
C GLY A 459 -12.05 -9.79 -19.26
N GLY A 460 -12.64 -9.81 -18.05
CA GLY A 460 -13.15 -11.00 -17.40
C GLY A 460 -12.06 -11.99 -16.99
N ALA A 461 -12.47 -12.99 -16.23
CA ALA A 461 -11.64 -14.10 -15.81
C ALA A 461 -11.96 -15.36 -16.64
N ILE A 462 -10.97 -16.21 -16.83
CA ILE A 462 -11.15 -17.54 -17.42
C ILE A 462 -10.70 -18.58 -16.40
N ASP A 463 -11.60 -19.44 -15.97
CA ASP A 463 -11.26 -20.50 -15.00
C ASP A 463 -10.34 -21.57 -15.62
N TYR A 464 -9.91 -22.53 -14.80
CA TYR A 464 -9.05 -23.60 -15.29
C TYR A 464 -9.75 -24.46 -16.37
N ALA A 465 -11.07 -24.62 -16.32
CA ALA A 465 -11.83 -25.36 -17.32
C ALA A 465 -12.04 -24.61 -18.65
N GLY A 466 -11.71 -23.31 -18.71
CA GLY A 466 -11.87 -22.47 -19.89
C GLY A 466 -13.22 -21.74 -19.96
N ASN A 467 -13.98 -21.69 -18.87
CA ASN A 467 -15.21 -20.92 -18.76
C ASN A 467 -14.88 -19.45 -18.48
N ARG A 468 -15.61 -18.54 -19.13
CA ARG A 468 -15.44 -17.09 -19.02
C ARG A 468 -16.43 -16.49 -18.04
N TYR A 469 -15.95 -15.58 -17.20
CA TYR A 469 -16.73 -14.84 -16.22
C TYR A 469 -16.42 -13.35 -16.34
N ASP A 470 -17.44 -12.53 -16.60
CA ASP A 470 -17.26 -11.10 -16.88
C ASP A 470 -18.00 -10.21 -15.85
N GLU A 471 -18.53 -10.79 -14.76
CA GLU A 471 -19.30 -10.10 -13.72
C GLU A 471 -18.46 -9.88 -12.45
N HIS A 472 -18.78 -8.87 -11.64
CA HIS A 472 -18.23 -8.71 -10.29
C HIS A 472 -18.90 -9.70 -9.33
N ALA A 473 -18.36 -10.92 -9.24
CA ALA A 473 -18.97 -12.03 -8.52
C ALA A 473 -17.93 -13.04 -8.01
N TRP A 474 -18.33 -13.85 -7.03
CA TRP A 474 -17.49 -14.93 -6.46
C TRP A 474 -16.89 -15.84 -7.53
N ALA A 475 -17.67 -16.20 -8.55
CA ALA A 475 -17.21 -17.04 -9.65
C ALA A 475 -16.07 -16.42 -10.47
N THR A 476 -16.04 -15.08 -10.58
CA THR A 476 -14.95 -14.37 -11.25
C THR A 476 -13.70 -14.34 -10.38
N ALA A 477 -13.85 -14.09 -9.07
CA ALA A 477 -12.71 -14.09 -8.13
C ALA A 477 -12.07 -15.48 -8.06
N ASP A 478 -12.89 -16.52 -8.01
CA ASP A 478 -12.49 -17.92 -8.09
C ASP A 478 -11.76 -18.24 -9.40
N ALA A 479 -12.31 -17.80 -10.55
CA ALA A 479 -11.69 -18.00 -11.85
C ALA A 479 -10.31 -17.33 -11.96
N VAL A 480 -10.13 -16.11 -11.42
CA VAL A 480 -8.81 -15.46 -11.35
C VAL A 480 -7.86 -16.27 -10.48
N GLY A 481 -8.32 -16.75 -9.31
CA GLY A 481 -7.54 -17.60 -8.43
C GLY A 481 -7.08 -18.90 -9.11
N GLN A 482 -7.99 -19.58 -9.82
CA GLN A 482 -7.69 -20.77 -10.61
C GLN A 482 -6.71 -20.48 -11.75
N ALA A 483 -6.90 -19.38 -12.48
CA ALA A 483 -6.02 -18.99 -13.58
C ALA A 483 -4.59 -18.77 -13.08
N LEU A 484 -4.41 -17.96 -12.03
CA LEU A 484 -3.10 -17.71 -11.43
C LEU A 484 -2.46 -18.99 -10.89
N ALA A 485 -3.23 -19.82 -10.16
CA ALA A 485 -2.75 -21.11 -9.67
C ALA A 485 -2.33 -22.04 -10.83
N SER A 486 -3.04 -22.02 -11.96
CA SER A 486 -2.71 -22.86 -13.11
C SER A 486 -1.37 -22.50 -13.75
N HIS A 487 -1.01 -21.21 -13.79
CA HIS A 487 0.31 -20.76 -14.23
C HIS A 487 1.42 -21.25 -13.29
N VAL A 488 1.22 -21.10 -11.98
CA VAL A 488 2.20 -21.50 -10.96
C VAL A 488 2.38 -23.03 -10.95
N LEU A 489 1.29 -23.79 -10.79
CA LEU A 489 1.34 -25.24 -10.77
C LEU A 489 1.82 -25.82 -12.10
N GLY A 490 1.39 -25.24 -13.23
CA GLY A 490 1.85 -25.62 -14.55
C GLY A 490 3.36 -25.42 -14.73
N ALA A 491 3.93 -24.34 -14.16
CA ALA A 491 5.37 -24.12 -14.17
C ALA A 491 6.14 -25.11 -13.29
N VAL A 492 5.61 -25.46 -12.12
CA VAL A 492 6.26 -26.44 -11.22
C VAL A 492 6.22 -27.86 -11.78
N HIS A 493 5.10 -28.28 -12.37
CA HIS A 493 4.89 -29.63 -12.88
C HIS A 493 5.30 -29.82 -14.35
N GLY A 494 5.56 -28.73 -15.06
CA GLY A 494 5.99 -28.76 -16.47
C GLY A 494 7.39 -29.33 -16.65
N ASP A 495 7.73 -29.69 -17.90
CA ASP A 495 9.00 -30.34 -18.26
C ASP A 495 10.25 -29.54 -17.85
N GLU A 496 10.15 -28.20 -17.84
CA GLU A 496 11.25 -27.31 -17.43
C GLU A 496 11.36 -27.16 -15.91
N GLY A 497 10.25 -27.25 -15.19
CA GLY A 497 10.18 -26.95 -13.75
C GLY A 497 10.57 -25.51 -13.39
N LEU A 498 10.84 -25.30 -12.11
CA LEU A 498 11.51 -24.11 -11.57
C LEU A 498 13.02 -24.34 -11.55
N ASP A 499 13.79 -23.27 -11.72
CA ASP A 499 15.25 -23.34 -11.72
C ASP A 499 15.78 -23.55 -10.30
N ALA A 500 16.61 -24.57 -10.10
CA ALA A 500 17.24 -24.82 -8.80
C ALA A 500 18.31 -23.77 -8.51
N ILE A 501 18.27 -23.18 -7.32
CA ILE A 501 19.26 -22.19 -6.89
C ILE A 501 20.33 -22.87 -6.05
N GLU A 502 21.53 -22.95 -6.61
CA GLU A 502 22.67 -23.62 -5.97
C GLU A 502 23.38 -22.69 -4.98
N SER A 503 23.53 -23.14 -3.73
CA SER A 503 24.23 -22.41 -2.66
C SER A 503 23.78 -20.95 -2.50
N PRO A 504 22.47 -20.68 -2.31
CA PRO A 504 21.97 -19.32 -2.19
C PRO A 504 22.56 -18.62 -0.95
N THR A 505 22.90 -17.34 -1.11
CA THR A 505 23.36 -16.48 -0.02
C THR A 505 22.26 -15.50 0.37
N LEU A 506 21.83 -15.51 1.63
CA LEU A 506 20.85 -14.58 2.20
C LEU A 506 21.55 -13.29 2.65
N ARG A 507 21.08 -12.16 2.14
CA ARG A 507 21.64 -10.83 2.40
C ARG A 507 20.56 -9.77 2.23
N PHE A 508 20.70 -8.61 2.85
CA PHE A 508 19.78 -7.49 2.66
C PHE A 508 20.48 -6.14 2.78
N SER A 509 19.81 -5.11 2.25
CA SER A 509 20.05 -3.71 2.56
C SER A 509 18.71 -3.02 2.76
N THR A 510 18.61 -2.12 3.73
CA THR A 510 17.39 -1.36 3.99
C THR A 510 17.72 0.05 4.43
N ARG A 511 16.82 0.98 4.11
CA ARG A 511 16.97 2.40 4.40
C ARG A 511 15.64 2.97 4.85
N GLU A 512 15.70 3.75 5.93
CA GLU A 512 14.65 4.70 6.28
C GLU A 512 14.86 5.99 5.50
N TYR A 513 13.79 6.58 4.98
CA TYR A 513 13.87 7.87 4.31
C TYR A 513 12.61 8.70 4.53
N MET A 514 12.71 10.00 4.24
CA MET A 514 11.61 10.94 4.40
C MET A 514 10.88 11.13 3.08
N VAL A 515 9.55 11.21 3.16
CA VAL A 515 8.69 11.64 2.07
C VAL A 515 7.85 12.82 2.54
N GLY A 516 7.82 13.89 1.76
CA GLY A 516 6.95 15.04 2.02
C GLY A 516 5.48 14.69 1.83
N VAL A 517 4.63 15.13 2.75
CA VAL A 517 3.16 15.10 2.63
C VAL A 517 2.74 16.34 1.85
N GLU A 518 2.64 16.22 0.53
CA GLU A 518 2.27 17.33 -0.35
C GLU A 518 0.76 17.39 -0.59
N ASN A 519 0.10 16.23 -0.54
CA ASN A 519 -1.35 16.14 -0.66
C ASN A 519 -2.06 16.83 0.51
N THR A 520 -2.83 17.87 0.18
CA THR A 520 -3.54 18.68 1.17
C THR A 520 -4.65 17.91 1.90
N ILE A 521 -5.29 16.93 1.25
CA ILE A 521 -6.28 16.05 1.90
C ILE A 521 -5.59 15.24 2.99
N PHE A 522 -4.43 14.67 2.69
CA PHE A 522 -3.68 13.87 3.65
C PHE A 522 -3.15 14.73 4.80
N GLN A 523 -2.70 15.96 4.53
CA GLN A 523 -2.36 16.92 5.60
C GLN A 523 -3.54 17.11 6.55
N PHE A 524 -4.75 17.37 6.05
CA PHE A 524 -5.94 17.47 6.91
C PHE A 524 -6.29 16.16 7.62
N ALA A 525 -6.11 15.01 6.99
CA ALA A 525 -6.34 13.69 7.59
C ALA A 525 -5.38 13.42 8.78
N PHE A 526 -4.10 13.76 8.65
CA PHE A 526 -3.14 13.69 9.76
C PHE A 526 -3.49 14.68 10.88
N LEU A 527 -3.88 15.91 10.53
CA LEU A 527 -4.26 16.95 11.49
C LEU A 527 -5.55 16.61 12.26
N GLY A 528 -6.51 15.97 11.59
CA GLY A 528 -7.79 15.55 12.13
C GLY A 528 -7.74 14.22 12.90
N GLY A 529 -6.60 13.52 12.90
CA GLY A 529 -6.43 12.22 13.55
C GLY A 529 -7.10 11.06 12.80
N LEU A 530 -7.42 11.24 11.51
CA LEU A 530 -7.95 10.17 10.66
C LEU A 530 -6.86 9.13 10.36
N PHE A 531 -5.66 9.62 10.05
CA PHE A 531 -4.46 8.81 9.89
C PHE A 531 -3.66 8.78 11.19
N ASP A 532 -3.55 7.60 11.79
CA ASP A 532 -2.80 7.38 13.03
C ASP A 532 -1.30 7.25 12.75
N ARG A 533 -0.65 8.38 12.46
CA ARG A 533 0.78 8.44 12.15
C ARG A 533 1.41 9.76 12.57
N LYS A 534 2.66 9.67 13.04
CA LYS A 534 3.48 10.84 13.37
C LYS A 534 3.95 11.56 12.11
N VAL A 535 3.75 12.88 12.11
CA VAL A 535 4.41 13.81 11.17
C VAL A 535 5.74 14.29 11.77
N TYR A 536 6.72 14.52 10.90
CA TYR A 536 8.07 14.97 11.19
C TYR A 536 8.41 16.23 10.38
N ASN A 537 9.46 16.94 10.80
CA ASN A 537 10.04 18.14 10.16
C ASN A 537 9.05 19.32 9.92
N ALA A 538 7.85 19.24 10.49
CA ALA A 538 6.74 20.16 10.23
C ALA A 538 6.80 21.47 11.02
N VAL A 539 6.18 22.51 10.47
CA VAL A 539 5.93 23.79 11.13
C VAL A 539 4.44 24.11 11.17
N ASP A 540 4.00 24.81 12.22
CA ASP A 540 2.67 25.39 12.30
C ASP A 540 2.49 26.46 11.23
N SER A 541 1.71 26.14 10.21
CA SER A 541 1.21 27.08 9.21
C SER A 541 -0.16 26.59 8.73
N PRO A 542 -1.24 26.94 9.44
CA PRO A 542 -2.58 26.42 9.15
C PRO A 542 -3.16 26.93 7.82
N LEU A 543 -2.45 27.84 7.11
CA LEU A 543 -2.97 28.54 5.92
C LEU A 543 -1.94 28.68 4.78
N THR A 544 -0.71 28.17 4.93
CA THR A 544 0.26 28.12 3.83
C THR A 544 0.96 26.77 3.91
N PRO A 545 0.48 25.76 3.14
CA PRO A 545 1.21 24.52 2.92
C PRO A 545 2.62 24.90 2.48
N ARG A 546 3.63 24.35 3.14
CA ARG A 546 5.00 24.38 2.65
C ARG A 546 5.33 22.96 2.21
N PRO A 547 5.16 22.64 0.91
CA PRO A 547 5.58 21.35 0.37
C PRO A 547 6.98 21.00 0.86
N GLY A 548 7.15 19.77 1.34
CA GLY A 548 8.44 19.26 1.85
C GLY A 548 8.76 19.52 3.33
N LEU A 549 7.99 20.35 4.06
CA LEU A 549 8.21 20.52 5.51
C LEU A 549 7.37 19.55 6.35
N HIS A 550 6.19 19.13 5.92
CA HIS A 550 5.48 18.04 6.60
C HIS A 550 5.98 16.74 5.98
N SER A 551 6.58 15.86 6.76
CA SER A 551 7.12 14.60 6.23
C SER A 551 6.73 13.42 7.09
N VAL A 552 6.73 12.24 6.48
CA VAL A 552 6.64 10.97 7.17
C VAL A 552 7.87 10.13 6.88
N ILE A 553 8.28 9.31 7.85
CA ILE A 553 9.37 8.34 7.69
C ILE A 553 8.80 7.09 7.04
N THR A 554 9.35 6.64 5.93
CA THR A 554 9.05 5.36 5.28
C THR A 554 10.33 4.55 5.07
N GLU A 555 10.23 3.38 4.47
CA GLU A 555 11.34 2.43 4.31
C GLU A 555 11.38 1.78 2.92
N VAL A 556 12.58 1.43 2.49
CA VAL A 556 12.82 0.56 1.33
C VAL A 556 13.79 -0.55 1.72
N ALA A 557 13.62 -1.74 1.17
CA ALA A 557 14.48 -2.87 1.40
C ALA A 557 14.78 -3.62 0.11
N VAL A 558 15.96 -4.22 0.07
CA VAL A 558 16.42 -5.17 -0.94
C VAL A 558 16.90 -6.40 -0.21
N VAL A 559 16.44 -7.59 -0.61
CA VAL A 559 16.85 -8.88 -0.05
C VAL A 559 17.35 -9.77 -1.17
N GLY A 560 18.52 -10.36 -1.00
CA GLY A 560 19.12 -11.30 -1.94
C GLY A 560 19.04 -12.71 -1.40
N LEU A 561 18.70 -13.66 -2.27
CA LEU A 561 18.81 -15.10 -2.03
C LEU A 561 19.49 -15.74 -3.24
N GLY A 562 20.82 -15.64 -3.28
CA GLY A 562 21.59 -15.96 -4.47
C GLY A 562 21.24 -15.02 -5.65
N PRO A 563 20.78 -15.53 -6.81
CA PRO A 563 20.37 -14.74 -7.97
C PRO A 563 18.92 -14.20 -7.87
N ILE A 564 18.17 -14.54 -6.82
CA ILE A 564 16.87 -13.95 -6.54
C ILE A 564 17.09 -12.63 -5.80
N THR A 565 16.44 -11.56 -6.25
CA THR A 565 16.46 -10.27 -5.56
C THR A 565 15.06 -9.74 -5.34
N PHE A 566 14.65 -9.75 -4.07
CA PHE A 566 13.43 -9.13 -3.59
C PHE A 566 13.66 -7.64 -3.36
N PHE A 567 12.69 -6.80 -3.70
CA PHE A 567 12.76 -5.37 -3.41
C PHE A 567 11.37 -4.78 -3.19
N THR A 568 11.28 -3.75 -2.36
CA THR A 568 10.00 -3.24 -1.84
C THR A 568 9.66 -1.84 -2.35
N ALA A 569 8.37 -1.51 -2.39
CA ALA A 569 7.90 -0.12 -2.44
C ALA A 569 6.79 0.14 -1.40
N PRO A 570 6.79 1.33 -0.75
CA PRO A 570 5.85 1.68 0.30
C PRO A 570 4.48 2.18 -0.21
N GLY A 571 4.05 1.74 -1.39
CA GLY A 571 2.82 2.23 -2.04
C GLY A 571 2.48 1.47 -3.31
N GLU A 572 1.50 2.01 -4.05
CA GLU A 572 0.98 1.45 -5.30
C GLU A 572 1.83 1.93 -6.47
N MET A 573 2.81 1.11 -6.83
CA MET A 573 3.78 1.39 -7.90
C MET A 573 3.14 1.17 -9.27
N PHE A 574 3.33 2.13 -10.18
CA PHE A 574 2.91 2.01 -11.57
C PHE A 574 3.79 0.99 -12.33
N PRO A 575 3.24 0.08 -13.15
CA PRO A 575 4.00 -0.99 -13.82
C PRO A 575 5.19 -0.49 -14.62
N GLU A 576 4.97 0.47 -15.48
CA GLU A 576 5.96 1.24 -16.22
C GLU A 576 7.18 1.78 -15.43
N ALA A 577 7.04 2.09 -14.14
CA ALA A 577 8.17 2.51 -13.33
C ALA A 577 9.14 1.35 -13.08
N LEU A 578 8.67 0.11 -13.19
CA LEU A 578 9.44 -1.12 -13.04
C LEU A 578 9.87 -1.71 -14.39
N VAL A 579 8.98 -1.81 -15.38
CA VAL A 579 9.22 -2.47 -16.67
C VAL A 579 9.61 -1.50 -17.80
N GLY A 580 9.34 -0.20 -17.67
CA GLY A 580 9.46 0.77 -18.76
C GLY A 580 8.37 0.56 -19.81
N GLY A 581 8.69 0.78 -21.09
CA GLY A 581 7.77 0.46 -22.20
C GLY A 581 7.05 1.67 -22.82
N TYR A 582 7.28 2.88 -22.31
CA TYR A 582 6.82 4.12 -22.96
C TYR A 582 7.53 4.38 -24.31
N PRO A 583 6.94 5.19 -25.20
CA PRO A 583 7.56 5.56 -26.46
C PRO A 583 8.93 6.23 -26.26
N GLY A 584 9.93 5.76 -27.01
CA GLY A 584 11.30 6.29 -26.94
C GLY A 584 12.07 5.92 -25.66
N ARG A 585 11.51 5.07 -24.78
CA ARG A 585 12.18 4.60 -23.56
C ARG A 585 12.50 3.11 -23.64
N ASP A 586 13.56 2.72 -22.94
CA ASP A 586 13.92 1.31 -22.82
C ASP A 586 12.86 0.54 -22.03
N ARG A 587 12.79 -0.76 -22.28
CA ARG A 587 11.98 -1.69 -21.48
C ARG A 587 12.80 -2.90 -21.10
N VAL A 588 12.46 -3.47 -19.96
CA VAL A 588 12.99 -4.74 -19.48
C VAL A 588 11.84 -5.71 -19.28
N GLN A 589 12.15 -7.01 -19.25
CA GLN A 589 11.15 -8.06 -19.36
C GLN A 589 10.35 -7.95 -20.68
N THR A 590 9.18 -8.59 -20.73
CA THR A 590 8.29 -8.66 -21.89
C THR A 590 6.91 -8.08 -21.60
N PRO A 591 6.79 -6.86 -21.02
CA PRO A 591 5.51 -6.33 -20.57
C PRO A 591 4.49 -6.28 -21.70
N VAL A 592 3.22 -6.52 -21.36
CA VAL A 592 2.12 -6.32 -22.29
C VAL A 592 1.92 -4.83 -22.48
N VAL A 593 2.15 -4.36 -23.71
CA VAL A 593 1.98 -2.96 -24.09
C VAL A 593 0.74 -2.82 -24.99
N GLY A 594 -0.06 -1.79 -24.70
CA GLY A 594 -1.25 -1.38 -25.43
C GLY A 594 -2.54 -2.02 -24.92
N ASP A 595 -3.67 -1.38 -25.23
CA ASP A 595 -5.00 -1.81 -24.82
C ASP A 595 -5.29 -3.25 -25.30
N ARG A 596 -5.51 -4.15 -24.34
CA ARG A 596 -5.93 -5.56 -24.57
C ARG A 596 -7.37 -5.83 -24.19
N THR A 597 -8.09 -4.82 -23.73
CA THR A 597 -9.47 -4.92 -23.24
C THR A 597 -10.48 -4.92 -24.38
N GLY A 598 -10.03 -4.61 -25.60
CA GLY A 598 -10.88 -4.49 -26.79
C GLY A 598 -11.78 -3.25 -26.77
N ARG A 599 -11.58 -2.32 -25.82
CA ARG A 599 -12.34 -1.07 -25.71
C ARG A 599 -11.94 -0.07 -26.80
N LEU A 600 -10.69 -0.07 -27.27
CA LEU A 600 -10.21 0.77 -28.37
C LEU A 600 -10.14 0.02 -29.71
N PRO A 601 -10.99 0.35 -30.70
CA PRO A 601 -10.84 -0.11 -32.09
C PRO A 601 -9.94 0.82 -32.92
N ALA A 602 -8.96 1.49 -32.32
CA ALA A 602 -8.01 2.34 -33.03
C ALA A 602 -6.69 1.60 -33.24
N THR A 603 -6.19 1.60 -34.47
CA THR A 603 -4.79 1.28 -34.71
C THR A 603 -3.96 2.54 -34.48
N CYS A 604 -2.82 2.37 -33.85
CA CYS A 604 -1.90 3.44 -33.48
C CYS A 604 -0.62 3.39 -34.31
N ASP A 605 0.12 4.49 -34.33
CA ASP A 605 1.43 4.58 -34.97
C ASP A 605 2.51 3.77 -34.21
N GLU A 606 3.77 3.96 -34.58
CA GLU A 606 4.90 3.24 -33.96
C GLU A 606 5.17 3.67 -32.51
N ASP A 607 4.69 4.85 -32.12
CA ASP A 607 4.77 5.38 -30.76
C ASP A 607 3.50 5.06 -29.94
N GLY A 608 2.58 4.25 -30.49
CA GLY A 608 1.36 3.84 -29.78
C GLY A 608 0.30 4.95 -29.69
N LEU A 609 0.40 5.99 -30.52
CA LEU A 609 -0.51 7.14 -30.54
C LEU A 609 -1.64 6.98 -31.58
N PRO A 610 -2.89 7.35 -31.23
CA PRO A 610 -4.02 7.25 -32.13
C PRO A 610 -3.83 8.09 -33.39
N VAL A 611 -3.98 7.47 -34.56
CA VAL A 611 -3.90 8.18 -35.85
C VAL A 611 -5.28 8.48 -36.41
N GLU A 612 -5.51 9.73 -36.79
CA GLU A 612 -6.82 10.20 -37.27
C GLU A 612 -7.27 9.52 -38.58
N ASP A 613 -6.32 9.07 -39.41
CA ASP A 613 -6.59 8.45 -40.72
C ASP A 613 -6.70 6.92 -40.66
N GLY A 614 -6.56 6.32 -39.47
CA GLY A 614 -6.59 4.88 -39.25
C GLY A 614 -5.45 4.11 -39.91
N SER A 615 -4.36 4.79 -40.29
CA SER A 615 -3.20 4.16 -40.95
C SER A 615 -2.30 3.35 -40.01
N GLY A 616 -2.59 3.36 -38.71
CA GLY A 616 -1.81 2.70 -37.68
C GLY A 616 -1.80 1.18 -37.83
N SER A 617 -0.86 0.52 -37.17
CA SER A 617 -0.72 -0.95 -37.18
C SER A 617 -0.54 -1.57 -35.80
N SER A 618 -0.42 -0.77 -34.75
CA SER A 618 -0.16 -1.23 -33.39
C SER A 618 -1.39 -1.02 -32.49
N PRO A 619 -1.59 -1.82 -31.43
CA PRO A 619 -2.53 -1.47 -30.36
C PRO A 619 -2.14 -0.12 -29.74
N CYS A 620 -3.14 0.65 -29.35
CA CYS A 620 -2.93 1.95 -28.74
C CYS A 620 -2.53 1.84 -27.29
N ILE A 621 -1.54 2.63 -26.86
CA ILE A 621 -1.14 2.73 -25.46
C ILE A 621 -1.85 3.88 -24.75
N ILE A 622 -2.42 4.82 -25.51
CA ILE A 622 -3.29 5.89 -25.01
C ILE A 622 -4.65 5.84 -25.72
N ARG A 623 -5.68 6.39 -25.10
CA ARG A 623 -6.99 6.58 -25.74
C ARG A 623 -6.95 7.78 -26.68
N ALA A 624 -7.76 7.74 -27.75
CA ALA A 624 -7.90 8.85 -28.70
C ALA A 624 -8.50 10.11 -28.08
N ASP A 625 -9.28 9.95 -27.01
CA ASP A 625 -9.94 11.00 -26.26
C ASP A 625 -9.33 11.23 -24.87
N ALA A 626 -8.12 10.71 -24.61
CA ALA A 626 -7.44 10.93 -23.33
C ALA A 626 -7.26 12.43 -23.08
N GLU A 627 -7.85 12.93 -22.00
CA GLU A 627 -7.57 14.26 -21.47
C GLU A 627 -6.34 14.17 -20.55
N ASN A 628 -5.43 15.14 -20.66
CA ASN A 628 -4.16 15.19 -19.92
C ASN A 628 -3.30 13.89 -19.96
N PRO A 629 -3.07 13.28 -21.14
CA PRO A 629 -2.24 12.09 -21.21
C PRO A 629 -0.80 12.39 -20.74
N PRO A 630 -0.07 11.39 -20.23
CA PRO A 630 1.31 11.55 -19.79
C PRO A 630 2.21 12.20 -20.85
N ASP A 631 3.03 13.17 -20.47
CA ASP A 631 4.05 13.76 -21.37
C ASP A 631 5.35 12.93 -21.30
N TRP A 632 5.43 11.85 -22.08
CA TRP A 632 6.61 10.97 -22.09
C TRP A 632 7.89 11.67 -22.59
N SER A 633 7.81 12.87 -23.19
CA SER A 633 9.02 13.67 -23.47
C SER A 633 9.72 14.13 -22.19
N GLN A 634 8.99 14.19 -21.09
CA GLN A 634 9.47 14.47 -19.73
C GLN A 634 9.73 13.21 -18.91
N ALA A 635 9.40 12.02 -19.44
CA ALA A 635 9.71 10.77 -18.75
C ALA A 635 11.23 10.65 -18.51
N PRO A 636 11.67 10.07 -17.39
CA PRO A 636 13.09 9.90 -17.08
C PRO A 636 13.85 9.14 -18.18
N GLU A 637 15.12 9.48 -18.42
CA GLU A 637 16.01 8.69 -19.29
C GLU A 637 16.60 7.49 -18.53
N GLU A 638 16.51 7.52 -17.21
CA GLU A 638 17.05 6.53 -16.32
C GLU A 638 16.39 5.15 -16.53
N PRO A 639 17.12 4.04 -16.30
CA PRO A 639 16.59 2.71 -16.51
C PRO A 639 15.34 2.45 -15.64
N PRO A 640 14.39 1.63 -16.09
CA PRO A 640 13.24 1.25 -15.26
C PRO A 640 13.70 0.37 -14.08
N GLY A 641 12.87 0.29 -13.04
CA GLY A 641 13.23 -0.30 -11.73
C GLY A 641 13.84 -1.70 -11.83
N TYR A 642 13.24 -2.61 -12.62
CA TYR A 642 13.77 -3.97 -12.79
C TYR A 642 15.15 -4.01 -13.47
N ALA A 643 15.53 -2.99 -14.24
CA ALA A 643 16.86 -2.91 -14.85
C ALA A 643 17.97 -2.61 -13.83
N LEU A 644 17.61 -2.05 -12.67
CA LEU A 644 18.55 -1.75 -11.58
C LEU A 644 18.79 -2.97 -10.68
N VAL A 645 17.85 -3.91 -10.66
CA VAL A 645 17.85 -5.06 -9.76
C VAL A 645 18.94 -6.06 -10.17
N PRO A 646 19.89 -6.42 -9.29
CA PRO A 646 20.88 -7.44 -9.58
C PRO A 646 20.25 -8.84 -9.59
N GLY A 647 20.84 -9.78 -10.32
CA GLY A 647 20.41 -11.18 -10.34
C GLY A 647 19.52 -11.52 -11.55
N GLU A 648 19.04 -12.76 -11.56
CA GLU A 648 18.27 -13.33 -12.68
C GLU A 648 16.76 -13.35 -12.39
N TYR A 649 16.37 -13.35 -11.11
CA TYR A 649 14.98 -13.46 -10.67
C TYR A 649 14.59 -12.24 -9.82
N PRO A 650 14.27 -11.10 -10.42
CA PRO A 650 13.73 -9.96 -9.68
C PRO A 650 12.35 -10.31 -9.10
N PHE A 651 12.09 -9.88 -7.86
CA PHE A 651 10.85 -10.11 -7.15
C PHE A 651 10.37 -8.80 -6.51
N PHE A 652 9.41 -8.14 -7.14
CA PHE A 652 8.86 -6.89 -6.61
C PHE A 652 7.78 -7.14 -5.56
N MET A 653 7.82 -6.36 -4.48
CA MET A 653 6.81 -6.36 -3.41
C MET A 653 6.28 -4.93 -3.22
N GLY A 654 5.13 -4.64 -3.83
CA GLY A 654 4.39 -3.40 -3.62
C GLY A 654 3.77 -3.36 -2.23
N LEU A 655 3.30 -2.19 -1.80
CA LEU A 655 2.58 -2.01 -0.53
C LEU A 655 3.29 -2.64 0.68
N THR A 656 4.62 -2.59 0.67
CA THR A 656 5.50 -3.26 1.63
C THR A 656 6.31 -2.22 2.40
N MET A 657 6.41 -2.41 3.71
CA MET A 657 7.02 -1.50 4.69
C MET A 657 6.21 -0.24 5.02
N ASP A 658 5.18 0.09 4.25
CA ASP A 658 4.29 1.22 4.49
C ASP A 658 3.11 1.26 3.52
N PHE A 659 2.22 2.23 3.73
CA PHE A 659 1.17 2.64 2.79
C PHE A 659 1.21 4.16 2.58
N LEU A 660 1.69 4.60 1.42
CA LEU A 660 1.76 6.01 1.01
C LEU A 660 0.77 6.36 -0.11
N GLY A 661 -0.13 5.43 -0.43
CA GLY A 661 -1.02 5.53 -1.59
C GLY A 661 -0.28 5.34 -2.92
N TYR A 662 -0.77 5.97 -3.98
CA TYR A 662 -0.18 5.84 -5.31
C TYR A 662 1.19 6.53 -5.43
N MET A 663 2.11 5.83 -6.09
CA MET A 663 3.43 6.35 -6.44
C MET A 663 3.46 6.76 -7.91
N VAL A 664 2.67 7.80 -8.23
CA VAL A 664 2.48 8.31 -9.58
C VAL A 664 3.79 8.89 -10.12
N PRO A 665 4.22 8.56 -11.36
CA PRO A 665 5.38 9.17 -11.98
C PRO A 665 5.25 10.70 -12.06
N THR A 666 6.30 11.41 -11.64
CA THR A 666 6.27 12.88 -11.52
C THR A 666 5.91 13.60 -12.83
N PHE A 667 6.30 13.04 -13.98
CA PHE A 667 5.99 13.61 -15.29
C PHE A 667 4.52 13.44 -15.72
N ASP A 668 3.79 12.54 -15.06
CA ASP A 668 2.38 12.26 -15.28
C ASP A 668 1.47 12.86 -14.18
N PHE A 669 2.07 13.32 -13.08
CA PHE A 669 1.35 13.81 -11.91
C PHE A 669 0.58 15.11 -12.17
N GLN A 670 -0.73 15.12 -11.93
CA GLN A 670 -1.57 16.32 -11.94
C GLN A 670 -1.84 16.85 -10.52
N THR A 671 -1.48 18.11 -10.25
CA THR A 671 -1.47 18.68 -8.88
C THR A 671 -2.84 19.04 -8.28
N GLU A 672 -3.95 18.65 -8.91
CA GLU A 672 -5.28 18.94 -8.38
C GLU A 672 -5.70 17.85 -7.38
N TYR A 673 -5.41 18.07 -6.09
CA TYR A 673 -5.74 17.09 -5.03
C TYR A 673 -7.20 17.13 -4.59
N LEU A 674 -7.79 18.33 -4.48
CA LEU A 674 -9.14 18.52 -3.93
C LEU A 674 -10.25 18.26 -4.95
N ASN A 675 -9.93 18.41 -6.23
CA ASN A 675 -10.78 18.02 -7.35
C ASN A 675 -9.88 17.20 -8.26
N GLU A 676 -10.29 16.00 -8.61
CA GLU A 676 -9.60 15.19 -9.61
C GLU A 676 -9.39 16.02 -10.89
N ALA A 677 -8.17 16.00 -11.42
CA ALA A 677 -7.86 16.69 -12.67
C ALA A 677 -8.67 16.06 -13.83
N PRO A 678 -9.03 16.83 -14.88
CA PRO A 678 -9.72 16.26 -16.04
C PRO A 678 -8.91 15.10 -16.65
N GLY A 679 -9.57 13.99 -16.96
CA GLY A 679 -8.92 12.75 -17.40
C GLY A 679 -9.06 11.63 -16.38
N ASP A 680 -8.21 10.61 -16.49
CA ASP A 680 -8.16 9.46 -15.58
C ASP A 680 -7.01 9.72 -14.56
N HIS A 681 -7.26 10.60 -13.55
CA HIS A 681 -6.26 11.12 -12.59
C HIS A 681 -6.68 10.97 -11.12
N TYR A 682 -7.37 9.86 -10.81
CA TYR A 682 -7.81 9.53 -9.46
C TYR A 682 -6.63 9.33 -8.50
N GLU A 683 -5.52 8.77 -9.00
CA GLU A 683 -4.37 8.34 -8.21
C GLU A 683 -3.70 9.49 -7.46
N GLU A 684 -3.67 10.69 -8.02
CA GLU A 684 -3.11 11.88 -7.37
C GLU A 684 -3.89 12.26 -6.11
N THR A 685 -5.21 12.07 -6.10
CA THR A 685 -6.06 12.33 -4.93
C THR A 685 -5.75 11.38 -3.77
N ASN A 686 -5.22 10.20 -4.09
CA ASN A 686 -4.80 9.14 -3.16
C ASN A 686 -3.28 8.93 -3.15
N SER A 687 -2.50 9.94 -3.51
CA SER A 687 -1.02 9.91 -3.40
C SER A 687 -0.55 10.83 -2.29
N ILE A 688 0.51 10.47 -1.58
CA ILE A 688 1.17 11.38 -0.64
C ILE A 688 1.77 12.62 -1.33
N GLY A 689 2.16 12.50 -2.60
CA GLY A 689 2.76 13.57 -3.38
C GLY A 689 3.63 13.11 -4.57
N PRO A 690 3.95 14.02 -5.49
CA PRO A 690 4.70 13.76 -6.72
C PRO A 690 6.14 13.31 -6.50
N GLU A 691 6.74 13.62 -5.35
CA GLU A 691 8.12 13.26 -5.03
C GLU A 691 8.24 11.84 -4.46
N SER A 692 7.13 11.12 -4.23
CA SER A 692 7.14 9.78 -3.61
C SER A 692 7.98 8.78 -4.42
N LEU A 693 7.82 8.73 -5.74
CA LEU A 693 8.59 7.84 -6.62
C LEU A 693 10.07 8.23 -6.71
N VAL A 694 10.37 9.54 -6.77
CA VAL A 694 11.73 10.06 -6.82
C VAL A 694 12.50 9.70 -5.55
N ASN A 695 11.88 9.95 -4.38
CA ASN A 695 12.46 9.63 -3.07
C ASN A 695 12.67 8.11 -2.88
N TRP A 696 11.72 7.30 -3.35
CA TRP A 696 11.88 5.84 -3.37
C TRP A 696 13.05 5.42 -4.24
N ARG A 697 13.15 5.93 -5.47
CA ARG A 697 14.21 5.56 -6.41
C ARG A 697 15.59 5.90 -5.85
N ALA A 698 15.78 7.11 -5.36
CA ALA A 698 17.05 7.52 -4.75
C ALA A 698 17.43 6.61 -3.57
N SER A 699 16.46 6.32 -2.69
CA SER A 699 16.67 5.45 -1.54
C SER A 699 16.93 3.99 -1.92
N PHE A 700 16.29 3.51 -2.99
CA PHE A 700 16.48 2.18 -3.55
C PHE A 700 17.87 2.03 -4.18
N GLU A 701 18.34 3.01 -4.95
CA GLU A 701 19.68 3.05 -5.51
C GLU A 701 20.75 3.06 -4.41
N GLU A 702 20.57 3.85 -3.35
CA GLU A 702 21.47 3.82 -2.18
C GLU A 702 21.50 2.45 -1.48
N CYS A 703 20.35 1.76 -1.40
CA CYS A 703 20.30 0.38 -0.94
C CYS A 703 21.10 -0.55 -1.85
N LEU A 704 20.93 -0.45 -3.17
CA LEU A 704 21.66 -1.26 -4.16
C LEU A 704 23.17 -1.02 -4.11
N GLU A 705 23.61 0.23 -3.92
CA GLU A 705 25.03 0.57 -3.78
C GLU A 705 25.66 -0.03 -2.51
N ALA A 706 24.91 -0.06 -1.41
CA ALA A 706 25.33 -0.68 -0.16
C ALA A 706 25.05 -2.20 -0.10
N PHE A 707 24.40 -2.76 -1.12
CA PHE A 707 23.93 -4.14 -1.12
C PHE A 707 25.13 -5.09 -1.14
N PRO A 708 25.27 -6.00 -0.15
CA PRO A 708 26.45 -6.86 -0.07
C PRO A 708 26.57 -7.74 -1.30
N PRO A 709 27.78 -8.05 -1.81
CA PRO A 709 27.92 -8.98 -2.91
C PRO A 709 27.43 -10.40 -2.52
N PRO A 710 26.99 -11.21 -3.50
CA PRO A 710 26.51 -12.57 -3.27
C PRO A 710 27.58 -13.54 -2.75
#